data_AF-A0A956R1X4-F1
#
_entry.id   AF-A0A956R1X4-F1
#
_cell.length_a   1.000
_cell.length_b   1.000
_cell.length_c   1.000
_cell.angle_alpha   90.00
_cell.angle_beta   90.00
_cell.angle_gamma   90.00
#
_symmetry.space_group_name_H-M   'P 1'
#
loop_
_entity.id
_entity.type
_entity.pdbx_description
1 polymer ?
#
loop_
_entity_poly.entity_id
_entity_poly.type
_entity_poly.pdbx_seq_one_letter_code
_entity_poly.pdbx_strand_id
1 'polypeptide(L)'
;MDLDHAISPYLSRLQKRMLAEPSASQWSPSATALNGAFLFVDIAGFTKLTERFSKVGPRGAEDLSRALESYFGIFNDVVLSHGGDIIGYAGPAGLAFWDQRDYGTLDVALTLACQCGLRLQSTLEATPFAQDVVLRQRVAVDGGSMVNFDVGDVEERCMTLLAGPAVLRAGHAQSLAALGDVVVHDEVWSQISSAFKSVSMGGNLRKLLSVESPRPLPAHRPDHVAPTNLASRYLHRVVLTRLGVGQRDFIAEFRTLTVLFINLPLVDADVRMLTKLQQAVVGIQGVLAEYEGTLHRAMIDDKGTSLVAPFGLPSFAHEDDSVRAIEAAIRMGEVLKSSDLEPRIGVATGRLFCGDHGSAARRQYSLVGPTINRAARLMQACDGSHGLLLDGATLQSLGGRFPCELVAEIKLKGTEYETRIYTPVGRLRRAKAMTATTLIGRLDERERLTRCLDRLGEGVSGVVVIEGPPGIGKSALVAWARQQAEAREIMICEGAADSMNRQTTLYSFRGLFAQVLGVAADGPLTAPPSRLSSLLGDDSALREFLPLLTMLLPLGIPENQMTAQMTAENRAGNLRRLLLRILEVHTAGRPCVLLLEDAHWMDSATWALAHAIIEEVEGVLLVVTTRPLAAPTEQYGLWQEMPEATFIQLEALDRECTIELSKSWLGTGQLSPEIETLVFEKSEGNPFYCEEILSSLRDLGMIEDRGTNSPGAKSVKNFELPDSLEGLIVSRIDRLEQAPQLVLKIASIIGRKFDASLLRSIFPLEG
;
A
#
# COMPACT_ATOMS: atom_id res chain seq x y z
N MET A 1 23.60 0.68 -20.23
CA MET A 1 23.06 1.99 -20.69
C MET A 1 23.28 2.97 -19.55
N ASP A 2 23.80 4.16 -19.82
CA ASP A 2 24.05 5.17 -18.79
C ASP A 2 22.75 5.55 -18.07
N LEU A 3 22.77 5.65 -16.73
CA LEU A 3 21.58 5.90 -15.91
C LEU A 3 20.95 7.26 -16.27
N ASP A 4 21.77 8.22 -16.66
CA ASP A 4 21.39 9.57 -17.09
C ASP A 4 20.43 9.52 -18.29
N HIS A 5 20.75 8.72 -19.30
CA HIS A 5 19.90 8.51 -20.47
C HIS A 5 18.63 7.72 -20.14
N ALA A 6 18.66 6.89 -19.09
CA ALA A 6 17.53 6.10 -18.65
C ALA A 6 16.44 6.91 -17.95
N ILE A 7 16.85 7.93 -17.18
CA ILE A 7 15.96 8.72 -16.33
C ILE A 7 15.32 9.87 -17.11
N SER A 8 16.03 10.45 -18.08
CA SER A 8 15.57 11.64 -18.84
C SER A 8 14.12 11.55 -19.39
N PRO A 9 13.64 10.42 -19.93
CA PRO A 9 12.25 10.31 -20.42
C PRO A 9 11.19 10.45 -19.32
N TYR A 10 11.54 10.22 -18.05
CA TYR A 10 10.60 10.32 -16.93
C TYR A 10 10.34 11.75 -16.45
N LEU A 11 11.09 12.72 -16.97
CA LEU A 11 10.98 14.14 -16.63
C LEU A 11 10.38 14.94 -17.79
N SER A 12 9.55 15.92 -17.46
CA SER A 12 9.11 16.98 -18.39
C SER A 12 10.26 17.95 -18.73
N ARG A 13 10.15 18.71 -19.81
CA ARG A 13 11.15 19.74 -20.16
C ARG A 13 11.18 20.86 -19.13
N LEU A 14 10.03 21.20 -18.55
CA LEU A 14 9.91 22.15 -17.44
C LEU A 14 10.75 21.69 -16.24
N GLN A 15 10.59 20.44 -15.81
CA GLN A 15 11.40 19.87 -14.72
C GLN A 15 12.89 19.88 -15.08
N LYS A 16 13.26 19.44 -16.28
CA LYS A 16 14.67 19.45 -16.71
C LYS A 16 15.27 20.86 -16.69
N ARG A 17 14.52 21.87 -17.12
CA ARG A 17 14.93 23.28 -17.08
C ARG A 17 15.17 23.74 -15.64
N MET A 18 14.23 23.49 -14.75
CA MET A 18 14.33 23.91 -13.34
C MET A 18 15.50 23.22 -12.63
N LEU A 19 15.71 21.93 -12.89
CA LEU A 19 16.83 21.17 -12.30
C LEU A 19 18.20 21.53 -12.89
N ALA A 20 18.25 22.17 -14.05
CA ALA A 20 19.49 22.62 -14.68
C ALA A 20 19.92 24.03 -14.23
N GLU A 21 19.11 24.74 -13.43
CA GLU A 21 19.47 26.06 -12.94
C GLU A 21 20.65 25.98 -11.94
N PRO A 22 21.65 26.88 -12.00
CA PRO A 22 22.82 26.85 -11.10
C PRO A 22 22.48 26.94 -9.60
N SER A 23 21.32 27.51 -9.28
CA SER A 23 20.75 27.57 -7.92
C SER A 23 20.28 26.21 -7.40
N ALA A 24 20.12 25.20 -8.25
CA ALA A 24 19.60 23.88 -7.89
C ALA A 24 20.65 22.92 -7.30
N SER A 25 21.81 23.40 -6.86
CA SER A 25 22.88 22.55 -6.29
C SER A 25 22.43 21.74 -5.06
N GLN A 26 21.42 22.22 -4.34
CA GLN A 26 20.66 21.48 -3.33
C GLN A 26 19.16 21.64 -3.60
N TRP A 27 18.40 20.54 -3.51
CA TRP A 27 16.95 20.59 -3.66
C TRP A 27 16.30 21.32 -2.48
N SER A 28 15.33 22.18 -2.76
CA SER A 28 14.48 22.83 -1.75
C SER A 28 13.06 23.01 -2.31
N PRO A 29 12.03 23.03 -1.44
CA PRO A 29 10.67 23.26 -1.89
C PRO A 29 10.56 24.64 -2.53
N SER A 30 9.93 24.72 -3.71
CA SER A 30 9.93 25.94 -4.51
C SER A 30 8.59 26.20 -5.17
N ALA A 31 8.32 27.47 -5.46
CA ALA A 31 7.16 27.93 -6.22
C ALA A 31 7.64 28.84 -7.35
N THR A 32 7.48 28.39 -8.60
CA THR A 32 7.93 29.12 -9.78
C THR A 32 6.72 29.66 -10.54
N ALA A 33 6.64 30.97 -10.69
CA ALA A 33 5.61 31.60 -11.50
C ALA A 33 5.82 31.28 -12.99
N LEU A 34 4.74 30.88 -13.64
CA LEU A 34 4.67 30.52 -15.05
C LEU A 34 3.55 31.31 -15.73
N ASN A 35 3.69 31.51 -17.04
CA ASN A 35 2.62 32.02 -17.89
C ASN A 35 2.64 31.24 -19.21
N GLY A 36 1.48 30.82 -19.70
CA GLY A 36 1.44 29.99 -20.89
C GLY A 36 0.08 29.35 -21.13
N ALA A 37 0.03 28.43 -22.09
CA ALA A 37 -1.16 27.65 -22.40
C ALA A 37 -1.11 26.27 -21.75
N PHE A 38 -2.22 25.84 -21.17
CA PHE A 38 -2.39 24.53 -20.56
C PHE A 38 -3.45 23.74 -21.33
N LEU A 39 -3.13 22.49 -21.64
CA LEU A 39 -3.98 21.57 -22.39
C LEU A 39 -4.29 20.37 -21.50
N PHE A 40 -5.59 20.14 -21.30
CA PHE A 40 -6.12 18.98 -20.60
C PHE A 40 -6.84 18.08 -21.60
N VAL A 41 -6.42 16.82 -21.68
CA VAL A 41 -7.06 15.80 -22.53
C VAL A 41 -7.60 14.69 -21.66
N ASP A 42 -8.91 14.49 -21.65
CA ASP A 42 -9.56 13.36 -20.99
C ASP A 42 -9.95 12.31 -22.02
N ILE A 43 -9.53 11.06 -21.82
CA ILE A 43 -9.79 9.97 -22.77
C ILE A 43 -10.90 9.09 -22.24
N ALA A 44 -11.98 8.99 -23.01
CA ALA A 44 -13.06 8.04 -22.74
C ALA A 44 -12.77 6.67 -23.36
N GLY A 45 -13.21 5.61 -22.67
CA GLY A 45 -13.09 4.22 -23.13
C GLY A 45 -11.94 3.44 -22.49
N PHE A 46 -10.99 4.12 -21.86
CA PHE A 46 -9.83 3.48 -21.23
C PHE A 46 -10.18 2.49 -20.12
N THR A 47 -11.20 2.81 -19.31
CA THR A 47 -11.69 1.92 -18.24
C THR A 47 -12.27 0.61 -18.78
N LYS A 48 -12.97 0.65 -19.92
CA LYS A 48 -13.50 -0.57 -20.55
C LYS A 48 -12.37 -1.46 -21.07
N LEU A 49 -11.32 -0.82 -21.59
CA LEU A 49 -10.13 -1.50 -22.09
C LEU A 49 -9.39 -2.19 -20.95
N THR A 50 -9.20 -1.52 -19.81
CA THR A 50 -8.53 -2.12 -18.64
C THR A 50 -9.34 -3.24 -18.00
N GLU A 51 -10.67 -3.07 -17.87
CA GLU A 51 -11.58 -4.13 -17.38
C GLU A 51 -11.63 -5.36 -18.31
N ARG A 52 -11.48 -5.15 -19.62
CA ARG A 52 -11.41 -6.26 -20.58
C ARG A 52 -10.12 -7.04 -20.39
N PHE A 53 -8.97 -6.36 -20.38
CA PHE A 53 -7.68 -7.03 -20.30
C PHE A 53 -7.38 -7.61 -18.92
N SER A 54 -7.93 -7.04 -17.84
CA SER A 54 -7.78 -7.63 -16.49
C SER A 54 -8.43 -9.03 -16.37
N LYS A 55 -9.37 -9.37 -17.26
CA LYS A 55 -10.06 -10.67 -17.30
C LYS A 55 -9.37 -11.71 -18.18
N VAL A 56 -8.36 -11.33 -18.97
CA VAL A 56 -7.66 -12.21 -19.93
C VAL A 56 -6.42 -12.88 -19.29
N GLY A 57 -6.22 -12.69 -17.98
CA GLY A 57 -5.09 -13.26 -17.26
C GLY A 57 -3.75 -12.59 -17.63
N PRO A 58 -2.61 -13.31 -17.54
CA PRO A 58 -1.26 -12.73 -17.71
C PRO A 58 -1.02 -12.02 -19.05
N ARG A 59 -1.55 -12.57 -20.16
CA ARG A 59 -1.45 -11.95 -21.50
C ARG A 59 -2.12 -10.58 -21.57
N GLY A 60 -3.13 -10.35 -20.73
CA GLY A 60 -3.82 -9.06 -20.66
C GLY A 60 -2.91 -7.90 -20.25
N ALA A 61 -1.87 -8.14 -19.43
CA ALA A 61 -0.95 -7.09 -19.00
C ALA A 61 -0.09 -6.59 -20.18
N GLU A 62 0.42 -7.52 -20.98
CA GLU A 62 1.22 -7.20 -22.18
C GLU A 62 0.38 -6.48 -23.24
N ASP A 63 -0.84 -6.96 -23.49
CA ASP A 63 -1.73 -6.33 -24.47
C ASP A 63 -2.17 -4.93 -24.03
N LEU A 64 -2.46 -4.74 -22.74
CA LEU A 64 -2.76 -3.44 -22.16
C LEU A 64 -1.55 -2.50 -22.22
N SER A 65 -0.35 -3.00 -21.90
CA SER A 65 0.90 -2.24 -22.01
C SER A 65 1.13 -1.77 -23.46
N ARG A 66 0.99 -2.66 -24.44
CA ARG A 66 1.14 -2.33 -25.87
C ARG A 66 0.09 -1.31 -26.33
N ALA A 67 -1.15 -1.42 -25.86
CA ALA A 67 -2.20 -0.46 -26.15
C ALA A 67 -1.90 0.91 -25.52
N LEU A 68 -1.45 0.94 -24.27
CA LEU A 68 -1.03 2.18 -23.58
C LEU A 68 0.14 2.86 -24.30
N GLU A 69 1.17 2.10 -24.69
CA GLU A 69 2.33 2.64 -25.40
C GLU A 69 1.97 3.18 -26.78
N SER A 70 1.14 2.47 -27.55
CA SER A 70 0.68 2.96 -28.84
C SER A 70 -0.11 4.28 -28.70
N TYR A 71 -0.99 4.37 -27.70
CA TYR A 71 -1.81 5.57 -27.49
C TYR A 71 -0.95 6.76 -27.06
N PHE A 72 -0.22 6.58 -25.96
CA PHE A 72 0.57 7.67 -25.40
C PHE A 72 1.75 8.02 -26.29
N GLY A 73 2.24 7.09 -27.12
CA GLY A 73 3.18 7.38 -28.20
C GLY A 73 2.63 8.42 -29.18
N ILE A 74 1.42 8.19 -29.73
CA ILE A 74 0.77 9.13 -30.64
C ILE A 74 0.50 10.47 -29.96
N PHE A 75 -0.04 10.45 -28.73
CA PHE A 75 -0.26 11.67 -27.96
C PHE A 75 1.05 12.46 -27.80
N ASN A 76 2.13 11.79 -27.41
CA ASN A 76 3.43 12.42 -27.21
C ASN A 76 3.95 13.05 -28.50
N ASP A 77 3.92 12.30 -29.60
CA ASP A 77 4.42 12.77 -30.90
C ASP A 77 3.65 14.00 -31.40
N VAL A 78 2.33 14.01 -31.23
CA VAL A 78 1.50 15.17 -31.61
C VAL A 78 1.80 16.37 -30.71
N VAL A 79 1.86 16.20 -29.39
CA VAL A 79 2.14 17.31 -28.47
C VAL A 79 3.53 17.89 -28.73
N LEU A 80 4.56 17.04 -28.85
CA LEU A 80 5.94 17.46 -29.08
C LEU A 80 6.12 18.13 -30.45
N SER A 81 5.49 17.62 -31.50
CA SER A 81 5.53 18.25 -32.84
C SER A 81 4.84 19.61 -32.91
N HIS A 82 3.99 19.94 -31.94
CA HIS A 82 3.38 21.27 -31.77
C HIS A 82 4.07 22.09 -30.67
N GLY A 83 5.23 21.65 -30.17
CA GLY A 83 6.03 22.36 -29.18
C GLY A 83 5.57 22.21 -27.73
N GLY A 84 4.52 21.42 -27.45
CA GLY A 84 4.04 21.25 -26.09
C GLY A 84 5.00 20.45 -25.22
N ASP A 85 5.07 20.76 -23.94
CA ASP A 85 5.75 19.96 -22.94
C ASP A 85 4.74 19.05 -22.22
N ILE A 86 5.05 17.76 -22.09
CA ILE A 86 4.15 16.80 -21.49
C ILE A 86 4.44 16.77 -19.99
N ILE A 87 3.58 17.42 -19.21
CA ILE A 87 3.73 17.53 -17.76
C ILE A 87 3.53 16.14 -17.13
N GLY A 88 2.50 15.42 -17.56
CA GLY A 88 2.28 14.04 -17.17
C GLY A 88 0.91 13.54 -17.58
N TYR A 89 0.60 12.35 -17.10
CA TYR A 89 -0.69 11.71 -17.26
C TYR A 89 -1.41 11.64 -15.92
N ALA A 90 -2.73 11.56 -15.92
CA ALA A 90 -3.60 11.45 -14.74
C ALA A 90 -4.70 10.43 -15.01
N GLY A 91 -4.47 9.17 -14.61
CA GLY A 91 -5.29 8.05 -15.10
C GLY A 91 -5.28 8.02 -16.64
N PRO A 92 -6.45 8.11 -17.30
CA PRO A 92 -6.54 8.21 -18.75
C PRO A 92 -6.38 9.65 -19.28
N ALA A 93 -6.03 10.65 -18.46
CA ALA A 93 -5.88 12.02 -18.95
C ALA A 93 -4.42 12.34 -19.30
N GLY A 94 -4.22 13.13 -20.36
CA GLY A 94 -2.92 13.69 -20.74
C GLY A 94 -2.87 15.20 -20.48
N LEU A 95 -1.79 15.66 -19.85
CA LEU A 95 -1.58 17.06 -19.49
C LEU A 95 -0.36 17.61 -20.22
N ALA A 96 -0.53 18.75 -20.89
CA ALA A 96 0.55 19.42 -21.59
C ALA A 96 0.56 20.93 -21.38
N PHE A 97 1.74 21.53 -21.50
CA PHE A 97 1.98 22.94 -21.23
C PHE A 97 2.84 23.58 -22.32
N TRP A 98 2.47 24.79 -22.73
CA TRP A 98 3.25 25.64 -23.63
C TRP A 98 3.67 26.89 -22.87
N ASP A 99 4.95 26.93 -22.50
CA ASP A 99 5.53 28.06 -21.77
C ASP A 99 5.67 29.29 -22.67
N GLN A 100 5.09 30.43 -22.25
CA GLN A 100 5.22 31.68 -22.99
C GLN A 100 6.69 32.05 -23.25
N ARG A 101 7.62 31.71 -22.36
CA ARG A 101 9.05 32.02 -22.50
C ARG A 101 9.69 31.38 -23.74
N ASP A 102 9.09 30.32 -24.27
CA ASP A 102 9.55 29.64 -25.49
C ASP A 102 8.92 30.21 -26.77
N TYR A 103 7.80 30.92 -26.64
CA TYR A 103 7.00 31.43 -27.76
C TYR A 103 6.93 32.96 -27.84
N GLY A 104 7.46 33.67 -26.85
CA GLY A 104 7.46 35.13 -26.73
C GLY A 104 6.14 35.67 -26.17
N THR A 105 5.01 35.29 -26.76
CA THR A 105 3.68 35.81 -26.40
C THR A 105 2.67 34.71 -26.09
N LEU A 106 1.71 35.02 -25.23
CA LEU A 106 0.69 34.07 -24.78
C LEU A 106 -0.23 33.62 -25.93
N ASP A 107 -0.55 34.52 -26.87
CA ASP A 107 -1.39 34.20 -28.03
C ASP A 107 -0.75 33.14 -28.94
N VAL A 108 0.58 33.15 -29.10
CA VAL A 108 1.31 32.10 -29.84
C VAL A 108 1.19 30.76 -29.13
N ALA A 109 1.44 30.73 -27.81
CA ALA A 109 1.33 29.51 -27.01
C ALA A 109 -0.10 28.92 -27.06
N LEU A 110 -1.13 29.77 -26.87
CA LEU A 110 -2.53 29.38 -26.97
C LEU A 110 -2.90 28.85 -28.36
N THR A 111 -2.42 29.50 -29.42
CA THR A 111 -2.67 29.08 -30.80
C THR A 111 -2.08 27.69 -31.06
N LEU A 112 -0.81 27.46 -30.67
CA LEU A 112 -0.14 26.17 -30.84
C LEU A 112 -0.84 25.06 -30.04
N ALA A 113 -1.23 25.33 -28.79
CA ALA A 113 -1.98 24.40 -27.96
C ALA A 113 -3.35 24.03 -28.57
N CYS A 114 -4.08 25.00 -29.13
CA CYS A 114 -5.36 24.76 -29.80
C CYS A 114 -5.20 23.99 -31.12
N GLN A 115 -4.16 24.29 -31.92
CA GLN A 115 -3.82 23.50 -33.10
C GLN A 115 -3.49 22.05 -32.74
N CYS A 116 -2.71 21.86 -31.67
CA CYS A 116 -2.41 20.54 -31.11
C CYS A 116 -3.70 19.81 -30.71
N GLY A 117 -4.63 20.46 -30.01
CA GLY A 117 -5.90 19.88 -29.62
C GLY A 117 -6.74 19.37 -30.80
N LEU A 118 -6.87 20.15 -31.87
CA LEU A 118 -7.58 19.73 -33.09
C LEU A 118 -6.82 18.60 -33.82
N ARG A 119 -5.49 18.64 -33.82
CA ARG A 119 -4.67 17.57 -34.42
C ARG A 119 -4.79 16.27 -33.65
N LEU A 120 -4.82 16.33 -32.32
CA LEU A 120 -5.05 15.17 -31.46
C LEU A 120 -6.39 14.53 -31.79
N GLN A 121 -7.48 15.31 -31.93
CA GLN A 121 -8.80 14.77 -32.28
C GLN A 121 -8.76 14.00 -33.61
N SER A 122 -8.28 14.64 -34.67
CA SER A 122 -8.23 14.02 -36.00
C SER A 122 -7.30 12.79 -36.09
N THR A 123 -6.16 12.81 -35.39
CA THR A 123 -5.17 11.72 -35.45
C THR A 123 -5.65 10.48 -34.69
N LEU A 124 -6.23 10.68 -33.51
CA LEU A 124 -6.68 9.57 -32.67
C LEU A 124 -8.01 8.97 -33.14
N GLU A 125 -8.92 9.76 -33.72
CA GLU A 125 -10.12 9.24 -34.39
C GLU A 125 -9.78 8.33 -35.58
N ALA A 126 -8.70 8.63 -36.30
CA ALA A 126 -8.25 7.85 -37.45
C ALA A 126 -7.48 6.57 -37.08
N THR A 127 -7.13 6.37 -35.81
CA THR A 127 -6.27 5.26 -35.37
C THR A 127 -7.10 4.19 -34.65
N PRO A 128 -7.32 2.99 -35.23
CA PRO A 128 -8.00 1.92 -34.53
C PRO A 128 -7.13 1.41 -33.37
N PHE A 129 -7.65 1.51 -32.14
CA PHE A 129 -7.08 0.85 -30.97
C PHE A 129 -7.64 -0.56 -30.86
N ALA A 130 -6.78 -1.53 -30.50
CA ALA A 130 -7.06 -2.95 -30.22
C ALA A 130 -8.47 -3.45 -30.60
N GLN A 131 -8.57 -4.37 -31.58
CA GLN A 131 -9.83 -4.90 -32.17
C GLN A 131 -11.11 -4.52 -31.40
N ASP A 132 -11.84 -3.54 -31.97
CA ASP A 132 -13.16 -3.02 -31.56
C ASP A 132 -13.23 -1.88 -30.52
N VAL A 133 -12.12 -1.24 -30.12
CA VAL A 133 -12.15 -0.08 -29.20
C VAL A 133 -11.77 1.22 -29.92
N VAL A 134 -12.75 2.10 -30.14
CA VAL A 134 -12.51 3.48 -30.58
C VAL A 134 -12.37 4.37 -29.34
N LEU A 135 -11.17 4.91 -29.12
CA LEU A 135 -10.93 5.90 -28.08
C LEU A 135 -11.35 7.28 -28.60
N ARG A 136 -12.11 8.01 -27.79
CA ARG A 136 -12.47 9.40 -28.05
C ARG A 136 -12.06 10.24 -26.87
N GLN A 137 -11.75 11.50 -27.12
CA GLN A 137 -11.22 12.39 -26.11
C GLN A 137 -11.99 13.70 -26.04
N ARG A 138 -11.90 14.34 -24.89
CA ARG A 138 -12.31 15.72 -24.65
C ARG A 138 -11.05 16.54 -24.48
N VAL A 139 -10.88 17.59 -25.27
CA VAL A 139 -9.73 18.48 -25.15
C VAL A 139 -10.21 19.83 -24.65
N ALA A 140 -9.59 20.32 -23.59
CA ALA A 140 -9.77 21.68 -23.11
C ALA A 140 -8.43 22.42 -23.15
N VAL A 141 -8.44 23.65 -23.63
CA VAL A 141 -7.27 24.54 -23.62
C VAL A 141 -7.62 25.83 -22.90
N ASP A 142 -6.77 26.19 -21.95
CA ASP A 142 -6.82 27.47 -21.26
C ASP A 142 -5.42 28.09 -21.18
N GLY A 143 -5.30 29.33 -20.72
CA GLY A 143 -4.00 29.96 -20.57
C GLY A 143 -4.01 31.18 -19.67
N GLY A 144 -2.82 31.53 -19.18
CA GLY A 144 -2.61 32.59 -18.21
C GLY A 144 -1.62 32.19 -17.14
N SER A 145 -1.66 32.92 -16.02
CA SER A 145 -0.72 32.72 -14.91
C SER A 145 -0.95 31.36 -14.24
N MET A 146 0.16 30.67 -13.97
CA MET A 146 0.23 29.41 -13.26
C MET A 146 1.42 29.45 -12.31
N VAL A 147 1.46 28.50 -11.37
CA VAL A 147 2.60 28.30 -10.47
C VAL A 147 2.96 26.82 -10.50
N ASN A 148 4.25 26.54 -10.69
CA ASN A 148 4.82 25.22 -10.51
C ASN A 148 5.34 25.10 -9.07
N PHE A 149 4.80 24.14 -8.33
CA PHE A 149 5.24 23.80 -6.98
C PHE A 149 6.08 22.53 -7.01
N ASP A 150 7.27 22.58 -6.43
CA ASP A 150 8.05 21.40 -6.10
C ASP A 150 8.06 21.19 -4.59
N VAL A 151 7.59 20.02 -4.15
CA VAL A 151 7.34 19.68 -2.74
C VAL A 151 7.71 18.22 -2.43
N GLY A 152 7.84 17.88 -1.13
CA GLY A 152 8.17 16.54 -0.63
C GLY A 152 9.52 16.48 0.08
N ASP A 153 10.29 15.42 -0.21
CA ASP A 153 11.65 15.12 0.28
C ASP A 153 11.75 14.25 1.54
N VAL A 154 10.70 13.49 1.86
CA VAL A 154 10.84 12.27 2.67
C VAL A 154 11.37 11.16 1.76
N GLU A 155 12.39 10.42 2.21
CA GLU A 155 13.10 9.39 1.42
C GLU A 155 13.61 9.86 0.05
N GLU A 156 14.00 11.13 -0.05
CA GLU A 156 14.44 11.79 -1.29
C GLU A 156 13.38 11.76 -2.41
N ARG A 157 12.09 11.74 -2.07
CA ARG A 157 10.98 11.71 -3.04
C ARG A 157 10.32 13.08 -3.19
N CYS A 158 10.39 13.65 -4.39
CA CYS A 158 9.82 14.96 -4.73
C CYS A 158 8.65 14.85 -5.72
N MET A 159 7.70 15.80 -5.64
CA MET A 159 6.53 15.91 -6.50
C MET A 159 6.47 17.30 -7.11
N THR A 160 6.08 17.36 -8.39
CA THR A 160 5.83 18.60 -9.11
C THR A 160 4.31 18.75 -9.32
N LEU A 161 3.75 19.88 -8.90
CA LEU A 161 2.33 20.20 -9.05
C LEU A 161 2.17 21.53 -9.77
N LEU A 162 1.35 21.57 -10.81
CA LEU A 162 1.00 22.80 -11.52
C LEU A 162 -0.36 23.30 -11.03
N ALA A 163 -0.41 24.55 -10.58
CA ALA A 163 -1.62 25.19 -10.08
C ALA A 163 -1.88 26.54 -10.78
N GLY A 164 -3.09 27.05 -10.60
CA GLY A 164 -3.46 28.40 -11.01
C GLY A 164 -4.73 28.44 -11.87
N PRO A 165 -5.23 29.66 -12.17
CA PRO A 165 -6.52 29.84 -12.86
C PRO A 165 -6.62 29.07 -14.19
N ALA A 166 -5.55 29.01 -14.98
CA ALA A 166 -5.56 28.28 -16.24
C ALA A 166 -5.79 26.76 -16.06
N VAL A 167 -5.20 26.15 -15.03
CA VAL A 167 -5.38 24.73 -14.71
C VAL A 167 -6.83 24.46 -14.28
N LEU A 168 -7.35 25.27 -13.35
CA LEU A 168 -8.71 25.14 -12.83
C LEU A 168 -9.77 25.35 -13.91
N ARG A 169 -9.61 26.38 -14.75
CA ARG A 169 -10.51 26.66 -15.87
C ARG A 169 -10.45 25.56 -16.92
N ALA A 170 -9.28 25.03 -17.27
CA ALA A 170 -9.18 23.91 -18.20
C ALA A 170 -9.92 22.66 -17.68
N GLY A 171 -9.80 22.35 -16.37
CA GLY A 171 -10.56 21.27 -15.74
C GLY A 171 -12.08 21.48 -15.81
N HIS A 172 -12.54 22.69 -15.49
CA HIS A 172 -13.96 23.06 -15.61
C HIS A 172 -14.47 22.93 -17.06
N ALA A 173 -13.74 23.49 -18.03
CA ALA A 173 -14.09 23.41 -19.45
C ALA A 173 -14.15 21.96 -19.95
N GLN A 174 -13.20 21.13 -19.54
CA GLN A 174 -13.18 19.71 -19.87
C GLN A 174 -14.43 18.98 -19.36
N SER A 175 -14.89 19.29 -18.14
CA SER A 175 -16.05 18.64 -17.53
C SER A 175 -17.36 18.89 -18.31
N LEU A 176 -17.42 20.00 -19.06
CA LEU A 176 -18.56 20.43 -19.87
C LEU A 176 -18.43 20.02 -21.35
N ALA A 177 -17.27 19.54 -21.79
CA ALA A 177 -17.00 19.16 -23.18
C ALA A 177 -17.66 17.81 -23.56
N ALA A 178 -18.19 17.73 -24.78
CA ALA A 178 -18.61 16.45 -25.35
C ALA A 178 -17.42 15.68 -25.96
N LEU A 179 -17.61 14.38 -26.19
CA LEU A 179 -16.58 13.55 -26.84
C LEU A 179 -16.31 14.06 -28.26
N GLY A 180 -15.03 14.28 -28.58
CA GLY A 180 -14.59 14.86 -29.85
C GLY A 180 -14.47 16.38 -29.84
N ASP A 181 -14.86 17.06 -28.75
CA ASP A 181 -14.77 18.51 -28.67
C ASP A 181 -13.35 18.98 -28.33
N VAL A 182 -13.00 20.15 -28.88
CA VAL A 182 -11.90 21.00 -28.40
C VAL A 182 -12.52 22.29 -27.91
N VAL A 183 -12.45 22.54 -26.60
CA VAL A 183 -13.14 23.67 -25.96
C VAL A 183 -12.15 24.67 -25.36
N VAL A 184 -12.54 25.94 -25.42
CA VAL A 184 -11.82 27.08 -24.83
C VAL A 184 -12.81 28.04 -24.18
N HIS A 185 -12.36 28.79 -23.17
CA HIS A 185 -13.12 29.93 -22.64
C HIS A 185 -13.11 31.14 -23.59
N ASP A 186 -14.11 32.01 -23.47
CA ASP A 186 -14.21 33.24 -24.28
C ASP A 186 -12.99 34.16 -24.13
N GLU A 187 -12.36 34.17 -22.96
CA GLU A 187 -11.11 34.91 -22.70
C GLU A 187 -9.97 34.42 -23.60
N VAL A 188 -9.80 33.10 -23.73
CA VAL A 188 -8.83 32.49 -24.64
C VAL A 188 -9.22 32.76 -26.10
N TRP A 189 -10.51 32.61 -26.43
CA TRP A 189 -11.02 32.86 -27.77
C TRP A 189 -10.70 34.28 -28.26
N SER A 190 -10.81 35.29 -27.39
CA SER A 190 -10.49 36.68 -27.75
C SER A 190 -9.06 36.85 -28.30
N GLN A 191 -8.12 36.01 -27.86
CA GLN A 191 -6.71 36.05 -28.26
C GLN A 191 -6.42 35.23 -29.53
N ILE A 192 -7.20 34.18 -29.78
CA ILE A 192 -6.95 33.24 -30.90
C ILE A 192 -7.98 33.33 -32.04
N SER A 193 -9.00 34.18 -31.93
CA SER A 193 -10.14 34.24 -32.85
C SER A 193 -9.77 34.46 -34.33
N SER A 194 -8.61 35.05 -34.61
CA SER A 194 -8.11 35.24 -35.97
C SER A 194 -7.60 33.94 -36.64
N ALA A 195 -7.26 32.93 -35.85
CA ALA A 195 -6.64 31.69 -36.33
C ALA A 195 -7.62 30.51 -36.47
N PHE A 196 -8.81 30.58 -35.89
CA PHE A 196 -9.75 29.45 -35.80
C PHE A 196 -11.20 29.84 -36.13
N LYS A 197 -12.01 28.85 -36.50
CA LYS A 197 -13.48 28.94 -36.43
C LYS A 197 -14.00 28.29 -35.16
N SER A 198 -15.02 28.88 -34.55
CA SER A 198 -15.67 28.34 -33.35
C SER A 198 -17.19 28.49 -33.36
N VAL A 199 -17.85 27.74 -32.48
CA VAL A 199 -19.27 27.88 -32.14
C VAL A 199 -19.42 28.06 -30.63
N SER A 200 -20.31 28.97 -30.21
CA SER A 200 -20.60 29.16 -28.78
C SER A 200 -21.40 27.99 -28.23
N MET A 201 -21.03 27.52 -27.04
CA MET A 201 -21.72 26.44 -26.33
C MET A 201 -22.59 26.95 -25.17
N GLY A 202 -22.62 28.26 -24.93
CA GLY A 202 -23.13 28.85 -23.68
C GLY A 202 -22.12 28.78 -22.53
N GLY A 203 -22.39 29.47 -21.42
CA GLY A 203 -21.53 29.42 -20.22
C GLY A 203 -20.10 29.94 -20.41
N ASN A 204 -19.89 30.91 -21.31
CA ASN A 204 -18.57 31.47 -21.68
C ASN A 204 -17.59 30.47 -22.31
N LEU A 205 -18.12 29.39 -22.92
CA LEU A 205 -17.34 28.38 -23.62
C LEU A 205 -17.61 28.38 -25.12
N ARG A 206 -16.56 28.03 -25.86
CA ARG A 206 -16.58 27.86 -27.31
C ARG A 206 -15.93 26.55 -27.72
N LYS A 207 -16.56 25.87 -28.69
CA LYS A 207 -16.00 24.71 -29.38
C LYS A 207 -15.25 25.19 -30.62
N LEU A 208 -13.99 24.78 -30.76
CA LEU A 208 -13.19 24.99 -31.96
C LEU A 208 -13.59 23.98 -33.04
N LEU A 209 -13.71 24.44 -34.28
CA LEU A 209 -14.14 23.64 -35.43
C LEU A 209 -12.99 23.33 -36.40
N SER A 210 -12.22 24.36 -36.75
CA SER A 210 -11.12 24.25 -37.73
C SER A 210 -10.06 25.31 -37.50
N VAL A 211 -8.86 25.05 -37.99
CA VAL A 211 -7.77 26.02 -38.11
C VAL A 211 -7.93 26.74 -39.46
N GLU A 212 -8.02 28.07 -39.45
CA GLU A 212 -8.09 28.89 -40.67
C GLU A 212 -6.71 29.44 -41.04
N SER A 213 -5.95 29.90 -40.05
CA SER A 213 -4.60 30.45 -40.25
C SER A 213 -3.63 29.75 -39.31
N PRO A 214 -3.00 28.63 -39.75
CA PRO A 214 -2.09 27.88 -38.90
C PRO A 214 -0.84 28.71 -38.60
N ARG A 215 -0.42 28.72 -37.33
CA ARG A 215 0.90 29.26 -36.95
C ARG A 215 1.96 28.16 -37.02
N PRO A 216 3.14 28.43 -37.60
CA PRO A 216 4.25 27.49 -37.60
C PRO A 216 4.92 27.43 -36.23
N LEU A 217 5.52 26.28 -35.91
CA LEU A 217 6.33 26.13 -34.70
C LEU A 217 7.62 26.97 -34.82
N PRO A 218 7.97 27.78 -33.81
CA PRO A 218 9.27 28.45 -33.78
C PRO A 218 10.45 27.48 -33.72
N ALA A 219 11.66 27.97 -34.02
CA ALA A 219 12.87 27.15 -33.94
C ALA A 219 13.03 26.51 -32.56
N HIS A 220 13.24 25.19 -32.54
CA HIS A 220 13.33 24.40 -31.33
C HIS A 220 14.56 24.78 -30.50
N ARG A 221 14.37 25.06 -29.20
CA ARG A 221 15.47 25.22 -28.25
C ARG A 221 15.95 23.84 -27.79
N PRO A 222 17.26 23.61 -27.62
CA PRO A 222 17.77 22.34 -27.12
C PRO A 222 17.25 22.08 -25.70
N ASP A 223 16.92 20.83 -25.42
CA ASP A 223 16.49 20.39 -24.10
C ASP A 223 17.61 20.52 -23.06
N HIS A 224 17.22 20.83 -21.83
CA HIS A 224 18.12 20.82 -20.68
C HIS A 224 18.41 19.39 -20.24
N VAL A 225 19.62 19.16 -19.73
CA VAL A 225 19.99 17.89 -19.07
C VAL A 225 19.93 18.13 -17.56
N ALA A 226 19.09 17.36 -16.87
CA ALA A 226 18.96 17.42 -15.41
C ALA A 226 20.06 16.57 -14.75
N PRO A 227 20.68 17.04 -13.65
CA PRO A 227 21.59 16.22 -12.84
C PRO A 227 20.89 14.97 -12.28
N THR A 228 21.49 13.80 -12.46
CA THR A 228 20.89 12.49 -12.18
C THR A 228 20.47 12.29 -10.72
N ASN A 229 21.25 12.84 -9.79
CA ASN A 229 20.97 12.80 -8.35
C ASN A 229 19.73 13.61 -7.95
N LEU A 230 19.39 14.67 -8.70
CA LEU A 230 18.18 15.45 -8.49
C LEU A 230 17.01 14.88 -9.28
N ALA A 231 17.28 14.43 -10.51
CA ALA A 231 16.31 13.82 -11.39
C ALA A 231 15.68 12.56 -10.77
N SER A 232 16.48 11.69 -10.14
CA SER A 232 16.02 10.46 -9.50
C SER A 232 14.95 10.71 -8.43
N ARG A 233 14.98 11.86 -7.75
CA ARG A 233 14.01 12.23 -6.71
C ARG A 233 12.57 12.32 -7.22
N TYR A 234 12.37 12.56 -8.51
CA TYR A 234 11.05 12.67 -9.16
C TYR A 234 10.52 11.33 -9.69
N LEU A 235 11.33 10.27 -9.66
CA LEU A 235 10.96 8.95 -10.15
C LEU A 235 10.41 8.08 -9.02
N HIS A 236 9.50 7.19 -9.38
CA HIS A 236 9.00 6.17 -8.48
C HIS A 236 10.11 5.14 -8.18
N ARG A 237 10.21 4.66 -6.93
CA ARG A 237 11.27 3.70 -6.52
C ARG A 237 11.30 2.45 -7.39
N VAL A 238 10.13 1.90 -7.73
CA VAL A 238 9.99 0.75 -8.66
C VAL A 238 10.71 0.98 -10.00
N VAL A 239 10.61 2.19 -10.56
CA VAL A 239 11.29 2.55 -11.81
C VAL A 239 12.80 2.61 -11.59
N LEU A 240 13.25 3.30 -10.53
CA LEU A 240 14.68 3.41 -10.23
C LEU A 240 15.34 2.04 -10.02
N THR A 241 14.71 1.17 -9.24
CA THR A 241 15.22 -0.18 -8.95
C THR A 241 15.30 -1.02 -10.22
N ARG A 242 14.28 -1.00 -11.09
CA ARG A 242 14.29 -1.78 -12.34
C ARG A 242 15.23 -1.19 -13.40
N LEU A 243 15.36 0.15 -13.48
CA LEU A 243 16.33 0.81 -14.36
C LEU A 243 17.77 0.48 -13.98
N GLY A 244 18.08 0.40 -12.68
CA GLY A 244 19.41 0.08 -12.17
C GLY A 244 19.93 -1.31 -12.58
N VAL A 245 19.02 -2.26 -12.87
CA VAL A 245 19.36 -3.64 -13.24
C VAL A 245 19.06 -3.94 -14.72
N GLY A 246 18.71 -2.92 -15.52
CA GLY A 246 18.44 -3.08 -16.96
C GLY A 246 17.13 -3.81 -17.31
N GLN A 247 16.24 -4.03 -16.34
CA GLN A 247 15.00 -4.81 -16.52
C GLN A 247 13.80 -3.93 -16.93
N ARG A 248 13.95 -3.12 -17.97
CA ARG A 248 12.89 -2.19 -18.42
C ARG A 248 11.61 -2.90 -18.87
N ASP A 249 11.74 -3.99 -19.60
CA ASP A 249 10.59 -4.67 -20.23
C ASP A 249 9.73 -5.44 -19.22
N PHE A 250 10.22 -5.63 -17.99
CA PHE A 250 9.52 -6.35 -16.93
C PHE A 250 8.81 -5.42 -15.94
N ILE A 251 8.57 -4.14 -16.30
CA ILE A 251 7.89 -3.16 -15.43
C ILE A 251 6.37 -3.42 -15.33
N ALA A 252 5.75 -3.90 -16.41
CA ALA A 252 4.30 -4.06 -16.51
C ALA A 252 3.78 -5.36 -15.87
N GLU A 253 2.82 -5.25 -14.94
CA GLU A 253 2.15 -6.39 -14.30
C GLU A 253 0.78 -6.01 -13.72
N PHE A 254 -0.10 -6.99 -13.54
CA PHE A 254 -1.31 -6.82 -12.74
C PHE A 254 -1.02 -7.18 -11.28
N ARG A 255 -1.47 -6.32 -10.36
CA ARG A 255 -1.34 -6.55 -8.91
C ARG A 255 -2.64 -6.19 -8.21
N THR A 256 -2.98 -6.94 -7.17
CA THR A 256 -4.03 -6.53 -6.23
C THR A 256 -3.42 -5.54 -5.25
N LEU A 257 -3.91 -4.30 -5.28
CA LEU A 257 -3.42 -3.19 -4.46
C LEU A 257 -4.55 -2.63 -3.61
N THR A 258 -4.22 -2.07 -2.45
CA THR A 258 -5.12 -1.16 -1.72
C THR A 258 -4.72 0.27 -2.01
N VAL A 259 -5.62 1.08 -2.56
CA VAL A 259 -5.33 2.45 -3.00
C VAL A 259 -6.07 3.45 -2.15
N LEU A 260 -5.33 4.38 -1.55
CA LEU A 260 -5.86 5.59 -0.95
C LEU A 260 -5.89 6.69 -2.01
N PHE A 261 -7.07 7.26 -2.22
CA PHE A 261 -7.26 8.49 -2.98
C PHE A 261 -7.58 9.61 -1.99
N ILE A 262 -6.67 10.55 -1.86
CA ILE A 262 -6.69 11.58 -0.82
C ILE A 262 -6.97 12.92 -1.49
N ASN A 263 -7.89 13.71 -0.94
CA ASN A 263 -8.15 15.06 -1.41
C ASN A 263 -8.02 16.06 -0.28
N LEU A 264 -7.24 17.11 -0.53
CA LEU A 264 -7.07 18.25 0.35
C LEU A 264 -7.77 19.47 -0.26
N PRO A 265 -8.47 20.30 0.53
CA PRO A 265 -9.13 21.52 0.05
C PRO A 265 -8.11 22.66 -0.20
N LEU A 266 -7.11 22.39 -1.05
CA LEU A 266 -6.04 23.30 -1.43
C LEU A 266 -6.14 23.57 -2.94
N VAL A 267 -6.56 24.77 -3.32
CA VAL A 267 -6.75 25.17 -4.74
C VAL A 267 -6.07 26.49 -5.11
N ASP A 268 -5.53 27.21 -4.11
CA ASP A 268 -4.91 28.53 -4.33
C ASP A 268 -3.61 28.41 -5.14
N ALA A 269 -2.98 29.53 -5.49
CA ALA A 269 -1.70 29.53 -6.20
C ALA A 269 -0.72 30.58 -5.63
N ASP A 270 -0.82 30.84 -4.32
CA ASP A 270 -0.01 31.85 -3.63
C ASP A 270 1.18 31.24 -2.85
N VAL A 271 2.01 32.10 -2.26
CA VAL A 271 3.20 31.68 -1.49
C VAL A 271 2.80 30.93 -0.20
N ARG A 272 1.63 31.23 0.37
CA ARG A 272 1.14 30.52 1.57
C ARG A 272 0.78 29.07 1.21
N MET A 273 0.38 28.83 -0.04
CA MET A 273 0.13 27.49 -0.54
C MET A 273 1.40 26.62 -0.53
N LEU A 274 2.58 27.15 -0.89
CA LEU A 274 3.82 26.35 -0.88
C LEU A 274 4.07 25.74 0.50
N THR A 275 3.97 26.54 1.56
CA THR A 275 4.19 26.07 2.93
C THR A 275 3.17 25.01 3.32
N LYS A 276 1.87 25.24 3.05
CA LYS A 276 0.81 24.28 3.38
C LYS A 276 0.96 22.97 2.59
N LEU A 277 1.25 23.08 1.29
CA LEU A 277 1.43 21.94 0.40
C LEU A 277 2.66 21.12 0.79
N GLN A 278 3.77 21.78 1.10
CA GLN A 278 4.98 21.13 1.59
C GLN A 278 4.72 20.38 2.90
N GLN A 279 4.08 21.03 3.88
CA GLN A 279 3.73 20.41 5.16
C GLN A 279 2.80 19.20 4.97
N ALA A 280 1.77 19.33 4.14
CA ALA A 280 0.83 18.25 3.87
C ALA A 280 1.49 17.07 3.15
N VAL A 281 2.28 17.34 2.10
CA VAL A 281 2.96 16.28 1.33
C VAL A 281 4.01 15.58 2.18
N VAL A 282 4.84 16.30 2.93
CA VAL A 282 5.82 15.68 3.84
C VAL A 282 5.13 14.88 4.94
N GLY A 283 4.05 15.42 5.53
CA GLY A 283 3.26 14.69 6.53
C GLY A 283 2.69 13.38 5.97
N ILE A 284 2.08 13.42 4.78
CA ILE A 284 1.56 12.24 4.09
C ILE A 284 2.70 11.26 3.75
N GLN A 285 3.83 11.74 3.21
CA GLN A 285 4.96 10.87 2.90
C GLN A 285 5.57 10.23 4.14
N GLY A 286 5.65 10.95 5.26
CA GLY A 286 6.13 10.42 6.54
C GLY A 286 5.24 9.29 7.05
N VAL A 287 3.91 9.48 7.01
CA VAL A 287 2.96 8.41 7.33
C VAL A 287 3.09 7.26 6.33
N LEU A 288 3.19 7.50 5.03
CA LEU A 288 3.36 6.42 4.07
C LEU A 288 4.65 5.63 4.31
N ALA A 289 5.76 6.29 4.63
CA ALA A 289 7.01 5.61 4.97
C ALA A 289 6.89 4.74 6.23
N GLU A 290 6.20 5.23 7.27
CA GLU A 290 5.94 4.48 8.52
C GLU A 290 5.14 3.18 8.26
N TYR A 291 4.16 3.23 7.36
CA TYR A 291 3.26 2.10 7.08
C TYR A 291 3.69 1.26 5.86
N GLU A 292 4.85 1.57 5.27
CA GLU A 292 5.38 0.95 4.04
C GLU A 292 4.39 1.10 2.85
N GLY A 293 3.78 2.27 2.71
CA GLY A 293 3.07 2.72 1.52
C GLY A 293 3.93 3.66 0.67
N THR A 294 3.44 4.08 -0.49
CA THR A 294 4.18 5.04 -1.33
C THR A 294 3.28 6.10 -1.93
N LEU A 295 3.77 7.34 -2.02
CA LEU A 295 3.06 8.41 -2.71
C LEU A 295 3.34 8.29 -4.21
N HIS A 296 2.33 7.86 -4.96
CA HIS A 296 2.45 7.63 -6.40
C HIS A 296 2.37 8.94 -7.19
N ARG A 297 1.42 9.82 -6.82
CA ARG A 297 1.11 11.04 -7.57
C ARG A 297 0.44 12.08 -6.69
N ALA A 298 0.67 13.35 -7.02
CA ALA A 298 -0.09 14.48 -6.51
C ALA A 298 -0.42 15.42 -7.67
N MET A 299 -1.62 16.00 -7.66
CA MET A 299 -2.08 16.93 -8.69
C MET A 299 -3.11 17.91 -8.14
N ILE A 300 -3.24 19.07 -8.78
CA ILE A 300 -4.21 20.10 -8.41
C ILE A 300 -5.24 20.20 -9.54
N ASP A 301 -6.51 20.14 -9.19
CA ASP A 301 -7.63 20.28 -10.10
C ASP A 301 -8.73 21.17 -9.48
N ASP A 302 -9.89 21.23 -10.13
CA ASP A 302 -11.05 22.01 -9.69
C ASP A 302 -11.68 21.53 -8.37
N LYS A 303 -11.25 20.38 -7.84
CA LYS A 303 -11.75 19.77 -6.59
C LYS A 303 -10.78 19.90 -5.42
N GLY A 304 -9.54 20.32 -5.68
CA GLY A 304 -8.49 20.42 -4.67
C GLY A 304 -7.16 19.82 -5.11
N THR A 305 -6.31 19.57 -4.11
CA THR A 305 -5.10 18.78 -4.28
C THR A 305 -5.45 17.32 -4.09
N SER A 306 -5.45 16.56 -5.18
CA SER A 306 -5.63 15.11 -5.19
C SER A 306 -4.29 14.39 -5.11
N LEU A 307 -4.16 13.44 -4.19
CA LEU A 307 -3.01 12.57 -4.03
C LEU A 307 -3.43 11.10 -4.12
N VAL A 308 -2.56 10.27 -4.70
CA VAL A 308 -2.79 8.84 -4.85
C VAL A 308 -1.66 8.08 -4.16
N ALA A 309 -2.03 7.22 -3.21
CA ALA A 309 -1.09 6.41 -2.45
C ALA A 309 -1.51 4.92 -2.44
N PRO A 310 -0.85 4.05 -3.25
CA PRO A 310 -1.05 2.62 -3.20
C PRO A 310 -0.24 1.92 -2.09
N PHE A 311 -0.77 0.80 -1.62
CA PHE A 311 -0.11 -0.25 -0.83
C PHE A 311 -0.09 -1.55 -1.65
N GLY A 312 0.99 -2.33 -1.56
CA GLY A 312 1.18 -3.56 -2.34
C GLY A 312 2.09 -3.45 -3.58
N LEU A 313 2.77 -2.32 -3.76
CA LEU A 313 3.75 -2.15 -4.84
C LEU A 313 5.08 -2.85 -4.52
N PRO A 314 5.89 -3.22 -5.53
CA PRO A 314 7.17 -3.89 -5.31
C PRO A 314 8.06 -3.17 -4.29
N SER A 315 8.80 -3.95 -3.50
CA SER A 315 9.58 -3.55 -2.32
C SER A 315 8.76 -3.22 -1.06
N PHE A 316 7.44 -3.05 -1.19
CA PHE A 316 6.52 -2.71 -0.10
C PHE A 316 5.19 -3.47 -0.20
N ALA A 317 5.26 -4.75 -0.57
CA ALA A 317 4.09 -5.63 -0.65
C ALA A 317 3.99 -6.47 0.63
N HIS A 318 2.81 -6.45 1.24
CA HIS A 318 2.55 -7.13 2.51
C HIS A 318 1.25 -7.93 2.45
N GLU A 319 1.18 -8.96 3.29
CA GLU A 319 -0.02 -9.80 3.43
C GLU A 319 -1.21 -8.97 3.98
N ASP A 320 -0.92 -7.85 4.64
CA ASP A 320 -1.88 -6.98 5.32
C ASP A 320 -1.88 -5.53 4.80
N ASP A 321 -1.60 -5.34 3.51
CA ASP A 321 -1.61 -4.02 2.86
C ASP A 321 -2.92 -3.24 3.06
N SER A 322 -4.06 -3.92 3.12
CA SER A 322 -5.36 -3.28 3.41
C SER A 322 -5.44 -2.71 4.83
N VAL A 323 -4.86 -3.41 5.81
CA VAL A 323 -4.82 -2.99 7.22
C VAL A 323 -3.90 -1.79 7.35
N ARG A 324 -2.70 -1.88 6.77
CA ARG A 324 -1.72 -0.78 6.72
C ARG A 324 -2.28 0.47 6.07
N ALA A 325 -2.99 0.31 4.95
CA ALA A 325 -3.68 1.39 4.25
C ALA A 325 -4.70 2.12 5.14
N ILE A 326 -5.52 1.39 5.90
CA ILE A 326 -6.51 1.99 6.81
C ILE A 326 -5.83 2.68 8.00
N GLU A 327 -4.83 2.07 8.61
CA GLU A 327 -4.09 2.71 9.71
C GLU A 327 -3.37 3.97 9.25
N ALA A 328 -2.73 3.94 8.06
CA ALA A 328 -2.13 5.10 7.44
C ALA A 328 -3.17 6.20 7.18
N ALA A 329 -4.36 5.86 6.66
CA ALA A 329 -5.42 6.84 6.42
C ALA A 329 -5.90 7.51 7.72
N ILE A 330 -6.07 6.75 8.81
CA ILE A 330 -6.43 7.29 10.13
C ILE A 330 -5.32 8.23 10.63
N ARG A 331 -4.07 7.77 10.57
CA ARG A 331 -2.90 8.53 11.02
C ARG A 331 -2.70 9.82 10.21
N MET A 332 -2.95 9.80 8.90
CA MET A 332 -2.95 11.00 8.05
C MET A 332 -3.96 12.03 8.53
N GLY A 333 -5.16 11.59 8.93
CA GLY A 333 -6.17 12.48 9.52
C GLY A 333 -5.68 13.19 10.78
N GLU A 334 -4.92 12.49 11.63
CA GLU A 334 -4.34 13.08 12.85
C GLU A 334 -3.20 14.07 12.54
N VAL A 335 -2.29 13.68 11.66
CA VAL A 335 -1.14 14.51 11.27
C VAL A 335 -1.60 15.78 10.57
N LEU A 336 -2.57 15.69 9.67
CA LEU A 336 -3.05 16.84 8.90
C LEU A 336 -3.95 17.78 9.71
N LYS A 337 -4.63 17.29 10.77
CA LYS A 337 -5.35 18.15 11.72
C LYS A 337 -4.45 19.20 12.37
N SER A 338 -3.19 18.85 12.66
CA SER A 338 -2.21 19.81 13.21
C SER A 338 -1.91 20.99 12.26
N SER A 339 -2.18 20.81 10.96
CA SER A 339 -1.98 21.79 9.90
C SER A 339 -3.29 22.45 9.44
N ASP A 340 -4.38 22.30 10.19
CA ASP A 340 -5.72 22.82 9.85
C ASP A 340 -6.22 22.29 8.48
N LEU A 341 -5.91 21.04 8.18
CA LEU A 341 -6.33 20.34 6.96
C LEU A 341 -7.13 19.09 7.32
N GLU A 342 -8.34 19.02 6.79
CA GLU A 342 -9.20 17.84 6.89
C GLU A 342 -9.17 17.08 5.56
N PRO A 343 -8.47 15.92 5.49
CA PRO A 343 -8.43 15.13 4.27
C PRO A 343 -9.75 14.40 4.05
N ARG A 344 -10.18 14.31 2.78
CA ARG A 344 -11.17 13.32 2.34
C ARG A 344 -10.42 12.14 1.71
N ILE A 345 -10.65 10.93 2.21
CA ILE A 345 -9.90 9.74 1.82
C ILE A 345 -10.87 8.64 1.38
N GLY A 346 -10.71 8.19 0.14
CA GLY A 346 -11.40 7.01 -0.37
C GLY A 346 -10.43 5.85 -0.51
N VAL A 347 -10.81 4.67 -0.01
CA VAL A 347 -9.97 3.46 -0.04
C VAL A 347 -10.67 2.35 -0.82
N ALA A 348 -9.98 1.77 -1.79
CA ALA A 348 -10.48 0.62 -2.52
C ALA A 348 -9.36 -0.42 -2.74
N THR A 349 -9.73 -1.69 -2.64
CA THR A 349 -8.82 -2.83 -2.84
C THR A 349 -9.23 -3.58 -4.09
N GLY A 350 -8.26 -3.93 -4.93
CA GLY A 350 -8.51 -4.76 -6.11
C GLY A 350 -7.40 -4.70 -7.14
N ARG A 351 -7.61 -5.42 -8.25
CA ARG A 351 -6.61 -5.62 -9.30
C ARG A 351 -6.38 -4.37 -10.14
N LEU A 352 -5.13 -3.93 -10.23
CA LEU A 352 -4.67 -2.77 -11.00
C LEU A 352 -3.50 -3.16 -11.91
N PHE A 353 -3.50 -2.59 -13.11
CA PHE A 353 -2.32 -2.63 -13.98
C PHE A 353 -1.30 -1.62 -13.46
N CYS A 354 -0.07 -2.09 -13.27
CA CYS A 354 1.07 -1.30 -12.83
C CYS A 354 2.14 -1.38 -13.91
N GLY A 355 2.48 -0.27 -14.54
CA GLY A 355 3.45 -0.27 -15.64
C GLY A 355 3.85 1.14 -16.04
N ASP A 356 5.00 1.27 -16.68
CA ASP A 356 5.35 2.50 -17.37
C ASP A 356 4.83 2.48 -18.81
N HIS A 357 4.50 3.67 -19.32
CA HIS A 357 4.04 3.84 -20.70
C HIS A 357 4.49 5.20 -21.24
N GLY A 358 4.49 5.32 -22.57
CA GLY A 358 4.87 6.54 -23.28
C GLY A 358 5.81 6.24 -24.45
N SER A 359 6.65 7.20 -24.81
CA SER A 359 7.63 7.11 -25.90
C SER A 359 9.05 7.31 -25.39
N ALA A 360 10.06 7.15 -26.25
CA ALA A 360 11.47 7.41 -25.89
C ALA A 360 11.71 8.86 -25.41
N ALA A 361 10.84 9.81 -25.80
CA ALA A 361 10.93 11.21 -25.37
C ALA A 361 10.25 11.47 -24.01
N ARG A 362 9.18 10.73 -23.67
CA ARG A 362 8.44 10.91 -22.41
C ARG A 362 7.80 9.59 -21.97
N ARG A 363 8.11 9.12 -20.75
CA ARG A 363 7.51 7.93 -20.10
C ARG A 363 7.05 8.24 -18.68
N GLN A 364 6.04 7.53 -18.20
CA GLN A 364 5.60 7.65 -16.81
C GLN A 364 5.11 6.31 -16.29
N TYR A 365 5.47 6.01 -15.04
CA TYR A 365 4.90 4.89 -14.30
C TYR A 365 3.49 5.23 -13.83
N SER A 366 2.52 4.38 -14.14
CA SER A 366 1.11 4.62 -13.85
C SER A 366 0.42 3.39 -13.31
N LEU A 367 -0.62 3.66 -12.52
CA LEU A 367 -1.57 2.69 -12.02
C LEU A 367 -2.88 2.88 -12.79
N VAL A 368 -3.38 1.83 -13.43
CA VAL A 368 -4.57 1.91 -14.28
C VAL A 368 -5.53 0.78 -13.94
N GLY A 369 -6.79 1.14 -13.68
CA GLY A 369 -7.87 0.16 -13.49
C GLY A 369 -9.10 0.73 -12.80
N PRO A 370 -10.15 -0.10 -12.61
CA PRO A 370 -11.40 0.35 -11.99
C PRO A 370 -11.24 0.68 -10.50
N THR A 371 -10.30 0.05 -9.80
CA THR A 371 -10.08 0.24 -8.36
C THR A 371 -9.67 1.68 -8.01
N ILE A 372 -8.72 2.27 -8.75
CA ILE A 372 -8.28 3.66 -8.51
C ILE A 372 -9.41 4.66 -8.77
N ASN A 373 -10.25 4.40 -9.78
CA ASN A 373 -11.43 5.21 -10.06
C ASN A 373 -12.48 5.08 -8.95
N ARG A 374 -12.63 3.89 -8.36
CA ARG A 374 -13.52 3.66 -7.24
C ARG A 374 -13.04 4.40 -5.99
N ALA A 375 -11.75 4.32 -5.65
CA ALA A 375 -11.15 5.09 -4.56
C ALA A 375 -11.39 6.60 -4.74
N ALA A 376 -11.19 7.13 -5.96
CA ALA A 376 -11.47 8.53 -6.27
C ALA A 376 -12.94 8.92 -6.05
N ARG A 377 -13.88 8.02 -6.36
CA ARG A 377 -15.32 8.26 -6.18
C ARG A 377 -15.74 8.15 -4.71
N LEU A 378 -15.15 7.25 -3.94
CA LEU A 378 -15.36 7.15 -2.49
C LEU A 378 -14.89 8.43 -1.80
N MET A 379 -13.71 8.93 -2.17
CA MET A 379 -13.20 10.22 -1.67
C MET A 379 -14.17 11.38 -1.97
N GLN A 380 -14.78 11.39 -3.15
CA GLN A 380 -15.78 12.41 -3.52
C GLN A 380 -17.11 12.25 -2.77
N ALA A 381 -17.42 11.04 -2.30
CA ALA A 381 -18.61 10.75 -1.53
C ALA A 381 -18.45 11.04 -0.02
N CYS A 382 -17.22 11.30 0.45
CA CYS A 382 -16.99 11.77 1.81
C CYS A 382 -17.75 13.08 2.03
N ASP A 383 -18.80 13.03 2.85
CA ASP A 383 -19.41 14.21 3.42
C ASP A 383 -18.59 14.66 4.64
N GLY A 384 -18.78 15.91 5.10
CA GLY A 384 -18.04 16.42 6.26
C GLY A 384 -18.24 15.60 7.56
N SER A 385 -19.12 14.60 7.55
CA SER A 385 -19.35 13.67 8.66
C SER A 385 -18.34 12.51 8.67
N HIS A 386 -17.87 12.06 7.48
CA HIS A 386 -16.93 10.95 7.35
C HIS A 386 -15.75 11.29 6.41
N GLY A 387 -14.58 11.56 7.00
CA GLY A 387 -13.35 11.85 6.25
C GLY A 387 -12.70 10.63 5.57
N LEU A 388 -13.14 9.40 5.86
CA LEU A 388 -12.58 8.15 5.36
C LEU A 388 -13.70 7.18 4.95
N LEU A 389 -13.71 6.74 3.69
CA LEU A 389 -14.67 5.76 3.17
C LEU A 389 -13.96 4.61 2.45
N LEU A 390 -14.50 3.39 2.59
CA LEU A 390 -13.99 2.17 1.95
C LEU A 390 -15.08 1.38 1.22
N ASP A 391 -14.69 0.58 0.22
CA ASP A 391 -15.59 -0.35 -0.47
C ASP A 391 -15.67 -1.73 0.21
N GLY A 392 -16.60 -2.56 -0.28
CA GLY A 392 -16.79 -3.91 0.24
C GLY A 392 -15.59 -4.84 0.03
N ALA A 393 -14.79 -4.65 -1.03
CA ALA A 393 -13.59 -5.45 -1.28
C ALA A 393 -12.50 -5.13 -0.25
N THR A 394 -12.30 -3.86 0.09
CA THR A 394 -11.44 -3.46 1.19
C THR A 394 -11.94 -4.05 2.52
N LEU A 395 -13.25 -3.96 2.82
CA LEU A 395 -13.81 -4.54 4.04
C LEU A 395 -13.53 -6.04 4.18
N GLN A 396 -13.69 -6.81 3.10
CA GLN A 396 -13.37 -8.23 3.06
C GLN A 396 -11.87 -8.46 3.29
N SER A 397 -11.02 -7.69 2.62
CA SER A 397 -9.56 -7.78 2.74
C SER A 397 -9.04 -7.44 4.14
N LEU A 398 -9.78 -6.66 4.94
CA LEU A 398 -9.40 -6.37 6.33
C LEU A 398 -9.53 -7.59 7.26
N GLY A 399 -10.23 -8.66 6.86
CA GLY A 399 -10.33 -9.91 7.63
C GLY A 399 -10.85 -9.73 9.06
N GLY A 400 -11.71 -8.73 9.30
CA GLY A 400 -12.25 -8.43 10.63
C GLY A 400 -11.27 -7.77 11.61
N ARG A 401 -10.15 -7.19 11.15
CA ARG A 401 -9.22 -6.44 12.02
C ARG A 401 -9.73 -5.06 12.45
N PHE A 402 -10.75 -4.53 11.76
CA PHE A 402 -11.45 -3.29 12.11
C PHE A 402 -12.95 -3.54 12.22
N PRO A 403 -13.65 -2.99 13.23
CA PRO A 403 -15.09 -2.82 13.11
C PRO A 403 -15.33 -1.80 12.01
N CYS A 404 -16.25 -2.08 11.11
CA CYS A 404 -16.69 -1.11 10.12
C CYS A 404 -18.20 -0.98 10.18
N GLU A 405 -18.68 0.24 10.02
CA GLU A 405 -20.11 0.53 9.89
C GLU A 405 -20.46 0.80 8.42
N LEU A 406 -21.66 0.40 8.02
CA LEU A 406 -22.22 0.73 6.71
C LEU A 406 -22.72 2.18 6.76
N VAL A 407 -22.16 3.03 5.90
CA VAL A 407 -22.52 4.46 5.82
C VAL A 407 -23.73 4.64 4.90
N ALA A 408 -23.67 4.09 3.69
CA ALA A 408 -24.76 4.19 2.70
C ALA A 408 -24.63 3.17 1.56
N GLU A 409 -25.68 3.07 0.74
CA GLU A 409 -25.64 2.46 -0.59
C GLU A 409 -25.73 3.58 -1.62
N ILE A 410 -24.66 3.81 -2.39
CA ILE A 410 -24.59 4.92 -3.35
C ILE A 410 -24.35 4.42 -4.76
N LYS A 411 -25.07 5.00 -5.73
CA LYS A 411 -24.80 4.77 -7.15
C LYS A 411 -23.60 5.58 -7.59
N LEU A 412 -22.44 4.95 -7.62
CA LEU A 412 -21.23 5.57 -8.12
C LEU A 412 -21.33 5.85 -9.62
N LYS A 413 -20.90 7.04 -10.06
CA LYS A 413 -20.96 7.44 -11.48
C LYS A 413 -20.26 6.41 -12.36
N GLY A 414 -20.96 5.72 -13.25
CA GLY A 414 -20.38 4.71 -14.14
C GLY A 414 -20.34 3.29 -13.57
N THR A 415 -21.04 3.01 -12.47
CA THR A 415 -21.45 1.64 -12.09
C THR A 415 -22.94 1.44 -12.43
N GLU A 416 -23.31 0.22 -12.81
CA GLU A 416 -24.72 -0.12 -13.07
C GLU A 416 -25.51 -0.37 -11.78
N TYR A 417 -24.81 -0.79 -10.73
CA TYR A 417 -25.35 -1.14 -9.41
C TYR A 417 -24.94 -0.14 -8.33
N GLU A 418 -25.73 -0.12 -7.26
CA GLU A 418 -25.44 0.61 -6.03
C GLU A 418 -24.29 -0.08 -5.27
N THR A 419 -23.37 0.73 -4.76
CA THR A 419 -22.19 0.26 -4.03
C THR A 419 -22.38 0.58 -2.56
N ARG A 420 -22.27 -0.44 -1.71
CA ARG A 420 -22.18 -0.28 -0.25
C ARG A 420 -20.85 0.37 0.11
N ILE A 421 -20.92 1.42 0.92
CA ILE A 421 -19.76 2.15 1.42
C ILE A 421 -19.67 2.05 2.94
N TYR A 422 -18.46 1.91 3.46
CA TYR A 422 -18.20 1.68 4.88
C TYR A 422 -17.18 2.68 5.43
N THR A 423 -17.14 2.83 6.75
CA THR A 423 -16.10 3.58 7.47
C THR A 423 -15.60 2.74 8.66
N PRO A 424 -14.29 2.77 9.01
CA PRO A 424 -13.79 2.04 10.16
C PRO A 424 -14.18 2.76 11.47
N VAL A 425 -14.54 1.98 12.49
CA VAL A 425 -14.98 2.45 13.81
C VAL A 425 -14.05 1.86 14.89
N GLY A 426 -12.91 2.51 15.12
CA GLY A 426 -11.90 2.05 16.08
C GLY A 426 -11.11 0.80 15.62
N ARG A 427 -10.25 0.27 16.48
CA ARG A 427 -9.39 -0.90 16.21
C ARG A 427 -9.93 -2.12 16.97
N LEU A 428 -10.08 -3.28 16.32
CA LEU A 428 -10.36 -4.51 17.07
C LEU A 428 -9.06 -4.99 17.71
N ARG A 429 -9.10 -5.25 19.01
CA ARG A 429 -8.08 -6.09 19.65
C ARG A 429 -8.09 -7.44 18.93
N ARG A 430 -6.92 -7.85 18.42
CA ARG A 430 -6.65 -9.16 17.78
C ARG A 430 -7.20 -10.35 18.60
N ALA A 431 -7.46 -10.14 19.89
CA ALA A 431 -8.05 -11.05 20.86
C ALA A 431 -9.48 -11.59 20.58
N LYS A 432 -10.16 -11.25 19.48
CA LYS A 432 -11.56 -11.70 19.26
C LYS A 432 -11.89 -12.30 17.88
N ALA A 433 -10.93 -12.40 16.97
CA ALA A 433 -11.15 -12.98 15.63
C ALA A 433 -10.57 -14.40 15.47
N MET A 434 -10.18 -15.06 16.55
CA MET A 434 -10.04 -16.51 16.53
C MET A 434 -11.43 -17.13 16.69
N THR A 435 -12.18 -17.20 15.60
CA THR A 435 -13.17 -18.28 15.49
C THR A 435 -12.45 -19.56 15.83
N ALA A 436 -13.00 -20.36 16.75
CA ALA A 436 -12.43 -21.62 17.20
C ALA A 436 -12.18 -22.55 16.00
N THR A 437 -11.04 -22.40 15.35
CA THR A 437 -10.58 -23.33 14.33
C THR A 437 -10.20 -24.60 15.09
N THR A 438 -10.95 -25.65 14.82
CA THR A 438 -10.66 -26.95 15.41
C THR A 438 -9.25 -27.35 14.94
N LEU A 439 -8.33 -27.51 15.89
CA LEU A 439 -6.99 -27.98 15.56
C LEU A 439 -7.12 -29.41 15.02
N ILE A 440 -6.61 -29.67 13.81
CA ILE A 440 -6.60 -30.99 13.15
C ILE A 440 -5.16 -31.50 13.06
N GLY A 441 -4.96 -32.79 13.30
CA GLY A 441 -3.62 -33.40 13.34
C GLY A 441 -2.74 -32.86 14.46
N ARG A 442 -1.42 -32.81 14.25
CA ARG A 442 -0.43 -32.26 15.19
C ARG A 442 -0.31 -33.00 16.52
N LEU A 443 -0.42 -34.34 16.51
CA LEU A 443 -0.44 -35.13 17.74
C LEU A 443 0.85 -34.97 18.55
N ASP A 444 2.00 -35.04 17.87
CA ASP A 444 3.32 -34.90 18.50
C ASP A 444 3.54 -33.51 19.08
N GLU A 445 3.16 -32.45 18.33
CA GLU A 445 3.32 -31.07 18.77
C GLU A 445 2.41 -30.75 19.97
N ARG A 446 1.18 -31.27 19.98
CA ARG A 446 0.26 -31.17 21.13
C ARG A 446 0.85 -31.85 22.36
N GLU A 447 1.36 -33.08 22.21
CA GLU A 447 1.92 -33.83 23.33
C GLU A 447 3.11 -33.10 23.97
N ARG A 448 3.98 -32.51 23.15
CA ARG A 448 5.12 -31.72 23.63
C ARG A 448 4.68 -30.49 24.40
N LEU A 449 3.69 -29.73 23.90
CA LEU A 449 3.12 -28.59 24.61
C LEU A 449 2.44 -28.97 25.91
N THR A 450 1.69 -30.08 25.92
CA THR A 450 1.09 -30.63 27.14
C THR A 450 2.16 -30.93 28.19
N ARG A 451 3.26 -31.60 27.81
CA ARG A 451 4.37 -31.87 28.73
C ARG A 451 4.98 -30.61 29.32
N CYS A 452 5.12 -29.53 28.53
CA CYS A 452 5.60 -28.25 29.03
C CYS A 452 4.63 -27.60 30.03
N LEU A 453 3.32 -27.63 29.76
CA LEU A 453 2.30 -27.10 30.67
C LEU A 453 2.23 -27.89 31.98
N ASP A 454 2.38 -29.22 31.92
CA ASP A 454 2.37 -30.06 33.11
C ASP A 454 3.61 -29.79 33.99
N ARG A 455 4.81 -29.66 33.38
CA ARG A 455 6.04 -29.25 34.09
C ARG A 455 5.93 -27.85 34.71
N LEU A 456 5.25 -26.92 34.04
CA LEU A 456 4.98 -25.60 34.60
C LEU A 456 4.12 -25.69 35.87
N GLY A 457 3.13 -26.59 35.87
CA GLY A 457 2.32 -26.89 37.05
C GLY A 457 3.14 -27.43 38.24
N GLU A 458 4.25 -28.10 37.95
CA GLU A 458 5.24 -28.56 38.96
C GLU A 458 6.22 -27.45 39.40
N GLY A 459 6.10 -26.24 38.85
CA GLY A 459 6.93 -25.08 39.19
C GLY A 459 8.17 -24.90 38.30
N VAL A 460 8.32 -25.69 37.24
CA VAL A 460 9.48 -25.61 36.34
C VAL A 460 9.23 -24.56 35.25
N SER A 461 10.03 -23.50 35.25
CA SER A 461 10.06 -22.51 34.18
C SER A 461 10.64 -23.11 32.88
N GLY A 462 10.30 -22.52 31.74
CA GLY A 462 10.87 -22.94 30.46
C GLY A 462 10.47 -22.04 29.30
N VAL A 463 10.94 -22.43 28.11
CA VAL A 463 10.60 -21.73 26.86
C VAL A 463 10.13 -22.73 25.80
N VAL A 464 9.07 -22.37 25.10
CA VAL A 464 8.59 -23.12 23.93
C VAL A 464 8.63 -22.20 22.73
N VAL A 465 9.38 -22.59 21.70
CA VAL A 465 9.45 -21.87 20.43
C VAL A 465 8.66 -22.65 19.39
N ILE A 466 7.57 -22.07 18.90
CA ILE A 466 6.76 -22.61 17.81
C ILE A 466 7.16 -21.91 16.51
N GLU A 467 7.90 -22.61 15.67
CA GLU A 467 8.44 -22.09 14.43
C GLU A 467 7.66 -22.62 13.22
N GLY A 468 7.39 -21.78 12.24
CA GLY A 468 6.87 -22.24 10.96
C GLY A 468 6.46 -21.11 10.01
N PRO A 469 6.22 -21.42 8.73
CA PRO A 469 5.78 -20.43 7.75
C PRO A 469 4.41 -19.81 8.12
N PRO A 470 4.04 -18.63 7.56
CA PRO A 470 2.73 -18.06 7.83
C PRO A 470 1.61 -18.97 7.29
N GLY A 471 0.47 -18.96 7.97
CA GLY A 471 -0.69 -19.79 7.63
C GLY A 471 -0.59 -21.28 8.02
N ILE A 472 0.57 -21.75 8.50
CA ILE A 472 0.83 -23.17 8.79
C ILE A 472 0.04 -23.75 9.99
N GLY A 473 -0.67 -22.90 10.74
CA GLY A 473 -1.45 -23.29 11.91
C GLY A 473 -0.84 -22.93 13.29
N LYS A 474 0.18 -22.06 13.35
CA LYS A 474 0.78 -21.60 14.62
C LYS A 474 -0.27 -21.05 15.60
N SER A 475 -1.11 -20.12 15.15
CA SER A 475 -2.13 -19.51 16.01
C SER A 475 -3.19 -20.52 16.46
N ALA A 476 -3.57 -21.50 15.62
CA ALA A 476 -4.47 -22.57 16.03
C ALA A 476 -3.86 -23.46 17.11
N LEU A 477 -2.56 -23.78 17.01
CA LEU A 477 -1.84 -24.54 18.05
C LEU A 477 -1.73 -23.75 19.35
N VAL A 478 -1.46 -22.45 19.27
CA VAL A 478 -1.43 -21.54 20.42
C VAL A 478 -2.79 -21.44 21.10
N ALA A 479 -3.88 -21.29 20.34
CA ALA A 479 -5.23 -21.25 20.93
C ALA A 479 -5.61 -22.57 21.60
N TRP A 480 -5.20 -23.70 21.03
CA TRP A 480 -5.34 -24.99 21.69
C TRP A 480 -4.52 -25.04 22.99
N ALA A 481 -3.26 -24.59 22.98
CA ALA A 481 -2.41 -24.55 24.17
C ALA A 481 -3.00 -23.63 25.26
N ARG A 482 -3.58 -22.50 24.85
CA ARG A 482 -4.30 -21.57 25.72
C ARG A 482 -5.48 -22.28 26.40
N GLN A 483 -6.31 -22.99 25.64
CA GLN A 483 -7.42 -23.76 26.20
C GLN A 483 -6.94 -24.83 27.20
N GLN A 484 -5.80 -25.47 26.94
CA GLN A 484 -5.20 -26.46 27.85
C GLN A 484 -4.64 -25.83 29.13
N ALA A 485 -4.09 -24.61 29.05
CA ALA A 485 -3.61 -23.86 30.20
C ALA A 485 -4.77 -23.32 31.06
N GLU A 486 -5.82 -22.80 30.42
CA GLU A 486 -7.06 -22.36 31.10
C GLU A 486 -7.73 -23.53 31.84
N ALA A 487 -7.78 -24.72 31.24
CA ALA A 487 -8.30 -25.93 31.89
C ALA A 487 -7.49 -26.39 33.12
N ARG A 488 -6.23 -25.96 33.24
CA ARG A 488 -5.34 -26.20 34.38
C ARG A 488 -5.31 -25.03 35.37
N GLU A 489 -6.15 -24.01 35.17
CA GLU A 489 -6.18 -22.77 35.97
C GLU A 489 -4.84 -22.01 35.97
N ILE A 490 -4.03 -22.17 34.91
CA ILE A 490 -2.76 -21.48 34.73
C ILE A 490 -3.04 -20.06 34.23
N MET A 491 -2.33 -19.06 34.78
CA MET A 491 -2.46 -17.66 34.36
C MET A 491 -1.88 -17.46 32.97
N ILE A 492 -2.50 -16.62 32.14
CA ILE A 492 -2.04 -16.35 30.77
C ILE A 492 -1.98 -14.85 30.54
N CYS A 493 -0.83 -14.37 30.08
CA CYS A 493 -0.64 -12.99 29.63
C CYS A 493 -0.08 -12.99 28.21
N GLU A 494 -0.65 -12.14 27.35
CA GLU A 494 -0.38 -12.20 25.91
C GLU A 494 0.17 -10.90 25.35
N GLY A 495 1.21 -11.03 24.53
CA GLY A 495 1.82 -9.99 23.74
C GLY A 495 1.95 -10.44 22.29
N ALA A 496 1.96 -9.50 21.36
CA ALA A 496 2.18 -9.79 19.95
C ALA A 496 3.09 -8.72 19.35
N ALA A 497 4.11 -9.16 18.65
CA ALA A 497 4.83 -8.27 17.74
C ALA A 497 4.00 -8.11 16.46
N ASP A 498 4.22 -7.00 15.76
CA ASP A 498 3.74 -6.82 14.40
C ASP A 498 4.82 -6.16 13.56
N SER A 499 4.69 -6.27 12.24
CA SER A 499 5.68 -5.74 11.30
C SER A 499 5.79 -4.21 11.33
N MET A 500 4.73 -3.53 11.76
CA MET A 500 4.60 -2.07 11.68
C MET A 500 5.32 -1.39 12.85
N ASN A 501 5.31 -2.04 14.02
CA ASN A 501 5.90 -1.55 15.25
C ASN A 501 7.30 -2.13 15.54
N ARG A 502 7.99 -2.66 14.50
CA ARG A 502 9.32 -3.26 14.65
C ARG A 502 10.37 -2.31 15.24
N GLN A 503 10.21 -1.00 15.01
CA GLN A 503 11.11 0.03 15.54
C GLN A 503 10.70 0.56 16.92
N THR A 504 9.51 0.19 17.40
CA THR A 504 9.03 0.58 18.72
C THR A 504 9.55 -0.40 19.76
N THR A 505 10.52 0.04 20.54
CA THR A 505 11.17 -0.76 21.58
C THR A 505 10.17 -1.44 22.52
N LEU A 506 10.30 -2.75 22.72
CA LEU A 506 9.46 -3.56 23.61
C LEU A 506 7.97 -3.60 23.23
N TYR A 507 7.61 -3.29 21.98
CA TYR A 507 6.21 -3.21 21.57
C TYR A 507 5.41 -4.49 21.88
N SER A 508 5.99 -5.67 21.62
CA SER A 508 5.28 -6.94 21.82
C SER A 508 4.87 -7.17 23.28
N PHE A 509 5.60 -6.59 24.23
CA PHE A 509 5.29 -6.66 25.65
C PHE A 509 4.19 -5.68 26.09
N ARG A 510 3.78 -4.70 25.26
CA ARG A 510 2.71 -3.75 25.61
C ARG A 510 1.41 -4.45 25.99
N GLY A 511 0.93 -5.35 25.14
CA GLY A 511 -0.30 -6.09 25.38
C GLY A 511 -0.23 -6.93 26.67
N LEU A 512 0.94 -7.52 26.92
CA LEU A 512 1.21 -8.38 28.06
C LEU A 512 1.20 -7.58 29.36
N PHE A 513 2.00 -6.51 29.44
CA PHE A 513 2.05 -5.68 30.64
C PHE A 513 0.76 -4.86 30.85
N ALA A 514 0.04 -4.51 29.79
CA ALA A 514 -1.29 -3.92 29.92
C ALA A 514 -2.25 -4.87 30.66
N GLN A 515 -2.22 -6.18 30.38
CA GLN A 515 -3.01 -7.20 31.09
C GLN A 515 -2.57 -7.35 32.54
N VAL A 516 -1.26 -7.45 32.79
CA VAL A 516 -0.68 -7.53 34.14
C VAL A 516 -1.13 -6.35 35.01
N LEU A 517 -1.04 -5.13 34.46
CA LEU A 517 -1.41 -3.88 35.13
C LEU A 517 -2.93 -3.61 35.14
N GLY A 518 -3.72 -4.35 34.35
CA GLY A 518 -5.18 -4.16 34.24
C GLY A 518 -5.57 -2.85 33.55
N VAL A 519 -4.78 -2.41 32.57
CA VAL A 519 -5.04 -1.22 31.73
C VAL A 519 -5.28 -1.63 30.27
N ALA A 520 -5.96 -0.80 29.48
CA ALA A 520 -5.92 -0.98 28.02
C ALA A 520 -4.56 -0.55 27.46
N ALA A 521 -4.13 -1.20 26.37
CA ALA A 521 -2.81 -0.98 25.79
C ALA A 521 -2.69 0.33 25.00
N ASP A 522 -3.79 0.78 24.38
CA ASP A 522 -3.78 1.83 23.34
C ASP A 522 -4.63 3.07 23.70
N GLY A 523 -5.03 3.23 24.96
CA GLY A 523 -5.86 4.34 25.43
C GLY A 523 -5.14 5.24 26.44
N PRO A 524 -5.51 6.53 26.55
CA PRO A 524 -5.04 7.38 27.65
C PRO A 524 -5.59 6.83 28.96
N LEU A 525 -4.73 6.17 29.73
CA LEU A 525 -5.14 5.45 30.92
C LEU A 525 -4.28 5.83 32.11
N THR A 526 -4.95 6.33 33.14
CA THR A 526 -4.43 6.29 34.50
C THR A 526 -4.58 4.86 35.00
N ALA A 527 -3.48 4.09 35.06
CA ALA A 527 -3.47 2.89 35.88
C ALA A 527 -3.89 3.28 37.31
N PRO A 528 -4.76 2.51 38.01
CA PRO A 528 -5.13 2.83 39.38
C PRO A 528 -3.83 2.89 40.22
N PRO A 529 -3.52 4.02 40.88
CA PRO A 529 -2.30 4.16 41.66
C PRO A 529 -2.12 3.04 42.70
N SER A 530 -3.24 2.53 43.23
CA SER A 530 -3.31 1.41 44.17
C SER A 530 -2.73 0.10 43.62
N ARG A 531 -2.91 -0.18 42.32
CA ARG A 531 -2.43 -1.43 41.69
C ARG A 531 -0.93 -1.36 41.42
N LEU A 532 -0.45 -0.22 40.93
CA LEU A 532 0.99 0.06 40.78
C LEU A 532 1.71 -0.01 42.13
N SER A 533 1.14 0.56 43.20
CA SER A 533 1.72 0.48 44.54
C SER A 533 1.73 -0.94 45.10
N SER A 534 0.69 -1.75 44.80
CA SER A 534 0.63 -3.15 45.28
C SER A 534 1.63 -4.07 44.56
N LEU A 535 1.92 -3.81 43.28
CA LEU A 535 2.83 -4.63 42.47
C LEU A 535 4.30 -4.36 42.75
N LEU A 536 4.64 -3.21 43.33
CA LEU A 536 6.04 -2.86 43.65
C LEU A 536 6.42 -3.16 45.10
N GLY A 537 5.47 -3.57 45.94
CA GLY A 537 5.70 -3.79 47.38
C GLY A 537 6.32 -2.56 48.04
N ASP A 538 7.16 -2.76 49.05
CA ASP A 538 7.86 -1.70 49.81
C ASP A 538 9.22 -1.29 49.21
N ASP A 539 9.55 -1.72 47.99
CA ASP A 539 10.81 -1.34 47.35
C ASP A 539 10.77 0.12 46.91
N SER A 540 11.36 1.00 47.73
CA SER A 540 11.39 2.44 47.47
C SER A 540 12.17 2.81 46.22
N ALA A 541 13.20 2.03 45.84
CA ALA A 541 14.01 2.31 44.66
C ALA A 541 13.25 2.01 43.37
N LEU A 542 12.47 0.93 43.33
CA LEU A 542 11.66 0.60 42.15
C LEU A 542 10.46 1.54 41.96
N ARG A 543 9.91 2.10 43.06
CA ARG A 543 8.88 3.15 42.98
C ARG A 543 9.40 4.40 42.28
N GLU A 544 10.69 4.74 42.42
CA GLU A 544 11.30 5.86 41.70
C GLU A 544 11.45 5.59 40.20
N PHE A 545 11.38 4.33 39.75
CA PHE A 545 11.45 3.98 38.32
C PHE A 545 10.09 3.93 37.61
N LEU A 546 8.98 4.14 38.33
CA LEU A 546 7.62 4.15 37.77
C LEU A 546 7.46 5.01 36.50
N PRO A 547 8.04 6.23 36.40
CA PRO A 547 7.92 7.04 35.17
C PRO A 547 8.51 6.37 33.94
N LEU A 548 9.45 5.42 34.09
CA LEU A 548 10.02 4.68 32.95
C LEU A 548 9.00 3.75 32.30
N LEU A 549 7.93 3.34 33.00
CA LEU A 549 6.84 2.56 32.38
C LEU A 549 6.15 3.33 31.26
N THR A 550 6.22 4.67 31.26
CA THR A 550 5.70 5.52 30.19
C THR A 550 6.38 5.24 28.83
N MET A 551 7.60 4.67 28.86
CA MET A 551 8.29 4.21 27.65
C MET A 551 7.65 2.97 27.04
N LEU A 552 7.00 2.13 27.86
CA LEU A 552 6.28 0.94 27.41
C LEU A 552 4.80 1.23 27.18
N LEU A 553 4.08 1.82 28.14
CA LEU A 553 2.64 2.08 28.07
C LEU A 553 2.38 3.59 28.18
N PRO A 554 1.39 4.18 27.51
CA PRO A 554 1.09 5.62 27.57
C PRO A 554 0.40 6.01 28.90
N LEU A 555 1.07 5.73 30.02
CA LEU A 555 0.65 6.07 31.37
C LEU A 555 1.01 7.54 31.60
N GLY A 556 0.05 8.38 31.97
CA GLY A 556 0.29 9.81 32.23
C GLY A 556 1.12 10.09 33.50
N ILE A 557 2.20 9.35 33.73
CA ILE A 557 3.09 9.44 34.89
C ILE A 557 4.21 10.44 34.54
N PRO A 558 4.31 11.58 35.25
CA PRO A 558 5.36 12.55 35.01
C PRO A 558 6.72 12.02 35.46
N GLU A 559 7.78 12.49 34.79
CA GLU A 559 9.17 12.25 35.20
C GLU A 559 9.44 12.77 36.63
N ASN A 560 10.31 12.09 37.37
CA ASN A 560 10.81 12.54 38.67
C ASN A 560 12.28 13.00 38.56
N GLN A 561 12.86 13.50 39.66
CA GLN A 561 14.24 14.02 39.66
C GLN A 561 15.26 12.96 39.21
N MET A 562 15.04 11.69 39.55
CA MET A 562 15.95 10.60 39.19
C MET A 562 15.83 10.24 37.72
N THR A 563 14.62 9.97 37.23
CA THR A 563 14.38 9.53 35.85
C THR A 563 14.70 10.62 34.81
N ALA A 564 14.51 11.90 35.17
CA ALA A 564 14.84 13.04 34.33
C ALA A 564 16.35 13.22 34.09
N GLN A 565 17.20 12.70 34.99
CA GLN A 565 18.67 12.81 34.91
C GLN A 565 19.34 11.55 34.32
N MET A 566 18.58 10.49 34.02
CA MET A 566 19.14 9.25 33.52
C MET A 566 19.56 9.33 32.05
N THR A 567 20.68 8.69 31.72
CA THR A 567 21.07 8.38 30.34
C THR A 567 20.11 7.34 29.74
N ALA A 568 20.05 7.27 28.41
CA ALA A 568 19.21 6.29 27.71
C ALA A 568 19.51 4.84 28.13
N GLU A 569 20.79 4.50 28.33
CA GLU A 569 21.24 3.17 28.80
C GLU A 569 20.72 2.85 30.20
N ASN A 570 20.84 3.80 31.14
CA ASN A 570 20.33 3.62 32.51
C ASN A 570 18.80 3.50 32.53
N ARG A 571 18.09 4.26 31.69
CA ARG A 571 16.63 4.15 31.54
C ARG A 571 16.25 2.75 31.07
N ALA A 572 16.90 2.23 30.04
CA ALA A 572 16.63 0.89 29.52
C ALA A 572 16.91 -0.20 30.57
N GLY A 573 18.06 -0.14 31.26
CA GLY A 573 18.42 -1.10 32.30
C GLY A 573 17.46 -1.09 33.50
N ASN A 574 17.07 0.10 33.98
CA ASN A 574 16.14 0.23 35.10
C ASN A 574 14.69 -0.13 34.70
N LEU A 575 14.28 0.17 33.47
CA LEU A 575 13.00 -0.31 32.93
C LEU A 575 12.97 -1.84 32.91
N ARG A 576 14.02 -2.50 32.42
CA ARG A 576 14.11 -3.98 32.42
C ARG A 576 13.94 -4.54 33.83
N ARG A 577 14.69 -4.02 34.81
CA ARG A 577 14.58 -4.43 36.22
C ARG A 577 13.17 -4.25 36.78
N LEU A 578 12.53 -3.13 36.46
CA LEU A 578 11.17 -2.83 36.87
C LEU A 578 10.17 -3.84 36.29
N LEU A 579 10.29 -4.17 34.99
CA LEU A 579 9.43 -5.12 34.30
C LEU A 579 9.56 -6.54 34.85
N LEU A 580 10.79 -6.99 35.12
CA LEU A 580 11.05 -8.29 35.75
C LEU A 580 10.41 -8.37 37.13
N ARG A 581 10.60 -7.34 37.96
CA ARG A 581 9.97 -7.30 39.29
C ARG A 581 8.44 -7.33 39.22
N ILE A 582 7.85 -6.60 38.28
CA ILE A 582 6.40 -6.59 38.08
C ILE A 582 5.89 -8.01 37.77
N LEU A 583 6.62 -8.77 36.94
CA LEU A 583 6.27 -10.16 36.62
C LEU A 583 6.48 -11.10 37.81
N GLU A 584 7.58 -10.98 38.56
CA GLU A 584 7.79 -11.77 39.79
C GLU A 584 6.64 -11.60 40.79
N VAL A 585 6.21 -10.35 41.02
CA VAL A 585 5.13 -10.06 41.96
C VAL A 585 3.77 -10.49 41.40
N HIS A 586 3.56 -10.35 40.08
CA HIS A 586 2.32 -10.78 39.43
C HIS A 586 2.15 -12.30 39.46
N THR A 587 3.22 -13.04 39.19
CA THR A 587 3.22 -14.51 39.21
C THR A 587 3.13 -15.03 40.64
N ALA A 588 3.87 -14.42 41.58
CA ALA A 588 3.93 -14.82 42.99
C ALA A 588 4.18 -16.33 43.17
N GLY A 589 5.01 -16.91 42.30
CA GLY A 589 5.31 -18.35 42.25
C GLY A 589 4.18 -19.24 41.72
N ARG A 590 3.07 -18.66 41.23
CA ARG A 590 2.00 -19.41 40.55
C ARG A 590 2.34 -19.62 39.08
N PRO A 591 2.00 -20.79 38.50
CA PRO A 591 2.17 -21.07 37.08
C PRO A 591 1.60 -19.97 36.18
N CYS A 592 2.44 -19.43 35.30
CA CYS A 592 2.07 -18.39 34.35
C CYS A 592 2.64 -18.67 32.96
N VAL A 593 1.78 -18.63 31.95
CA VAL A 593 2.16 -18.65 30.54
C VAL A 593 2.26 -17.22 30.03
N LEU A 594 3.43 -16.86 29.54
CA LEU A 594 3.64 -15.63 28.79
C LEU A 594 3.68 -15.99 27.32
N LEU A 595 2.68 -15.54 26.56
CA LEU A 595 2.60 -15.79 25.12
C LEU A 595 3.12 -14.56 24.37
N LEU A 596 4.14 -14.74 23.53
CA LEU A 596 4.64 -13.74 22.60
C LEU A 596 4.47 -14.22 21.15
N GLU A 597 3.51 -13.65 20.45
CA GLU A 597 3.29 -13.96 19.04
C GLU A 597 4.17 -13.16 18.10
N ASP A 598 4.49 -13.76 16.94
CA ASP A 598 5.17 -13.14 15.80
C ASP A 598 6.60 -12.60 16.10
N ALA A 599 7.37 -13.33 16.91
CA ALA A 599 8.69 -12.95 17.43
C ALA A 599 9.77 -12.61 16.38
N HIS A 600 9.61 -13.06 15.14
CA HIS A 600 10.43 -12.63 14.01
C HIS A 600 10.40 -11.10 13.76
N TRP A 601 9.42 -10.40 14.31
CA TRP A 601 9.36 -8.93 14.31
C TRP A 601 9.88 -8.26 15.59
N MET A 602 10.32 -9.02 16.60
CA MET A 602 10.85 -8.44 17.83
C MET A 602 12.18 -7.71 17.60
N ASP A 603 12.34 -6.57 18.25
CA ASP A 603 13.63 -5.86 18.35
C ASP A 603 14.59 -6.57 19.32
N SER A 604 15.86 -6.16 19.30
CA SER A 604 16.92 -6.76 20.12
C SER A 604 16.69 -6.59 21.64
N ALA A 605 16.12 -5.46 22.07
CA ALA A 605 15.82 -5.23 23.48
C ALA A 605 14.70 -6.15 23.98
N THR A 606 13.75 -6.46 23.11
CA THR A 606 12.64 -7.37 23.37
C THR A 606 13.12 -8.82 23.49
N TRP A 607 14.02 -9.25 22.60
CA TRP A 607 14.69 -10.55 22.75
C TRP A 607 15.49 -10.65 24.06
N ALA A 608 16.21 -9.60 24.42
CA ALA A 608 16.97 -9.55 25.68
C ALA A 608 16.07 -9.60 26.91
N LEU A 609 14.92 -8.91 26.92
CA LEU A 609 13.96 -8.99 28.02
C LEU A 609 13.30 -10.37 28.09
N ALA A 610 12.92 -10.95 26.94
CA ALA A 610 12.35 -12.30 26.88
C ALA A 610 13.30 -13.35 27.48
N HIS A 611 14.59 -13.25 27.16
CA HIS A 611 15.61 -14.12 27.75
C HIS A 611 15.78 -13.89 29.26
N ALA A 612 15.87 -12.62 29.70
CA ALA A 612 15.97 -12.29 31.13
C ALA A 612 14.76 -12.78 31.94
N ILE A 613 13.55 -12.80 31.37
CA ILE A 613 12.37 -13.35 32.03
C ILE A 613 12.54 -14.85 32.31
N ILE A 614 13.11 -15.61 31.37
CA ILE A 614 13.35 -17.05 31.55
C ILE A 614 14.38 -17.29 32.66
N GLU A 615 15.42 -16.44 32.75
CA GLU A 615 16.50 -16.60 33.73
C GLU A 615 16.12 -16.13 35.14
N GLU A 616 15.37 -15.04 35.26
CA GLU A 616 15.14 -14.34 36.53
C GLU A 616 13.74 -14.62 37.14
N VAL A 617 12.75 -15.09 36.36
CA VAL A 617 11.38 -15.27 36.84
C VAL A 617 11.00 -16.76 36.94
N GLU A 618 10.74 -17.20 38.17
CA GLU A 618 10.28 -18.57 38.46
C GLU A 618 8.78 -18.77 38.15
N GLY A 619 8.40 -20.00 37.81
CA GLY A 619 7.00 -20.36 37.53
C GLY A 619 6.46 -19.81 36.20
N VAL A 620 7.34 -19.54 35.23
CA VAL A 620 6.98 -18.95 33.93
C VAL A 620 7.29 -19.88 32.77
N LEU A 621 6.31 -20.11 31.90
CA LEU A 621 6.50 -20.71 30.58
C LEU A 621 6.37 -19.63 29.52
N LEU A 622 7.49 -19.28 28.88
CA LEU A 622 7.47 -18.36 27.74
C LEU A 622 7.15 -19.14 26.46
N VAL A 623 6.00 -18.89 25.86
CA VAL A 623 5.61 -19.46 24.56
C VAL A 623 5.81 -18.42 23.48
N VAL A 624 6.69 -18.70 22.53
CA VAL A 624 7.09 -17.78 21.47
C VAL A 624 6.68 -18.35 20.12
N THR A 625 5.93 -17.61 19.30
CA THR A 625 5.71 -18.01 17.89
C THR A 625 6.60 -17.23 16.95
N THR A 626 7.22 -17.90 15.98
CA THR A 626 8.12 -17.24 15.03
C THR A 626 8.05 -17.85 13.63
N ARG A 627 8.48 -17.08 12.63
CA ARG A 627 8.86 -17.59 11.31
C ARG A 627 10.34 -18.01 11.38
N PRO A 628 10.82 -18.84 10.45
CA PRO A 628 12.25 -19.11 10.33
C PRO A 628 13.07 -17.83 10.23
N LEU A 629 14.01 -17.66 11.14
CA LEU A 629 14.87 -16.48 11.22
C LEU A 629 16.01 -16.62 10.21
N ALA A 630 16.11 -15.68 9.27
CA ALA A 630 17.20 -15.67 8.28
C ALA A 630 18.59 -15.54 8.94
N ALA A 631 18.65 -14.81 10.05
CA ALA A 631 19.81 -14.73 10.94
C ALA A 631 19.30 -14.87 12.39
N PRO A 632 19.60 -15.99 13.08
CA PRO A 632 19.22 -16.17 14.48
C PRO A 632 19.84 -15.09 15.36
N THR A 633 19.10 -14.61 16.36
CA THR A 633 19.64 -13.71 17.39
C THR A 633 20.51 -14.51 18.37
N GLU A 634 21.38 -13.82 19.11
CA GLU A 634 22.19 -14.43 20.17
C GLU A 634 21.30 -15.17 21.19
N GLN A 635 20.20 -14.53 21.63
CA GLN A 635 19.25 -15.11 22.58
C GLN A 635 18.56 -16.37 22.03
N TYR A 636 18.22 -16.38 20.74
CA TYR A 636 17.66 -17.57 20.10
C TYR A 636 18.65 -18.73 20.12
N GLY A 637 19.93 -18.45 19.83
CA GLY A 637 21.00 -19.44 19.91
C GLY A 637 21.18 -20.00 21.32
N LEU A 638 21.15 -19.13 22.34
CA LEU A 638 21.21 -19.54 23.75
C LEU A 638 20.06 -20.50 24.09
N TRP A 639 18.83 -20.19 23.66
CA TRP A 639 17.68 -21.07 23.91
C TRP A 639 17.84 -22.45 23.27
N GLN A 640 18.51 -22.58 22.12
CA GLN A 640 18.75 -23.89 21.51
C GLN A 640 19.64 -24.80 22.35
N GLU A 641 20.48 -24.23 23.22
CA GLU A 641 21.37 -24.97 24.10
C GLU A 641 20.74 -25.26 25.48
N MET A 642 19.60 -24.63 25.80
CA MET A 642 18.92 -24.79 27.08
C MET A 642 18.12 -26.11 27.17
N PRO A 643 18.32 -26.94 28.21
CA PRO A 643 17.54 -28.17 28.43
C PRO A 643 16.03 -27.92 28.62
N GLU A 644 15.67 -26.77 29.17
CA GLU A 644 14.30 -26.34 29.45
C GLU A 644 13.61 -25.72 28.23
N ALA A 645 14.32 -25.59 27.10
CA ALA A 645 13.77 -25.10 25.84
C ALA A 645 13.21 -26.22 24.97
N THR A 646 12.03 -25.97 24.38
CA THR A 646 11.36 -26.91 23.47
C THR A 646 11.09 -26.23 22.13
N PHE A 647 11.72 -26.70 21.05
CA PHE A 647 11.53 -26.17 19.69
C PHE A 647 10.56 -27.04 18.88
N ILE A 648 9.41 -26.48 18.50
CA ILE A 648 8.37 -27.13 17.72
C ILE A 648 8.36 -26.52 16.32
N GLN A 649 8.88 -27.26 15.35
CA GLN A 649 8.83 -26.87 13.94
C GLN A 649 7.56 -27.41 13.29
N LEU A 650 6.69 -26.51 12.83
CA LEU A 650 5.45 -26.88 12.15
C LEU A 650 5.69 -27.09 10.65
N GLU A 651 5.54 -28.33 10.22
CA GLU A 651 5.55 -28.72 8.81
C GLU A 651 4.16 -28.59 8.16
N ALA A 652 4.03 -28.79 6.85
CA ALA A 652 2.72 -28.85 6.21
C ALA A 652 1.89 -30.04 6.73
N LEU A 653 0.56 -29.89 6.76
CA LEU A 653 -0.32 -31.02 7.06
C LEU A 653 -0.20 -32.08 5.96
N ASP A 654 -0.25 -33.35 6.35
CA ASP A 654 -0.39 -34.42 5.39
C ASP A 654 -1.75 -34.36 4.67
N ARG A 655 -1.92 -35.24 3.67
CA ARG A 655 -3.14 -35.27 2.85
C ARG A 655 -4.37 -35.60 3.69
N GLU A 656 -4.27 -36.50 4.66
CA GLU A 656 -5.39 -36.94 5.48
C GLU A 656 -5.87 -35.80 6.38
N CYS A 657 -4.97 -35.16 7.11
CA CYS A 657 -5.22 -34.01 7.95
C CYS A 657 -5.75 -32.81 7.14
N THR A 658 -5.24 -32.60 5.92
CA THR A 658 -5.74 -31.53 5.03
C THR A 658 -7.20 -31.76 4.64
N ILE A 659 -7.56 -33.00 4.32
CA ILE A 659 -8.94 -33.36 3.99
C ILE A 659 -9.83 -33.23 5.23
N GLU A 660 -9.39 -33.68 6.40
CA GLU A 660 -10.13 -33.51 7.66
C GLU A 660 -10.36 -32.06 8.04
N LEU A 661 -9.35 -31.19 7.87
CA LEU A 661 -9.50 -29.75 8.04
C LEU A 661 -10.57 -29.19 7.10
N SER A 662 -10.54 -29.62 5.84
CA SER A 662 -11.50 -29.18 4.82
C SER A 662 -12.93 -29.62 5.16
N LYS A 663 -13.10 -30.86 5.65
CA LYS A 663 -14.38 -31.40 6.13
C LYS A 663 -14.92 -30.61 7.31
N SER A 664 -14.07 -30.36 8.30
CA SER A 664 -14.37 -29.59 9.50
C SER A 664 -14.81 -28.16 9.16
N TRP A 665 -14.06 -27.48 8.30
CA TRP A 665 -14.35 -26.11 7.87
C TRP A 665 -15.70 -25.98 7.15
N LEU A 666 -16.04 -26.94 6.29
CA LEU A 666 -17.33 -26.98 5.60
C LEU A 666 -18.49 -27.45 6.50
N GLY A 667 -18.20 -28.06 7.65
CA GLY A 667 -19.23 -28.70 8.49
C GLY A 667 -19.80 -29.98 7.87
N THR A 668 -18.97 -30.74 7.15
CA THR A 668 -19.41 -31.89 6.32
C THR A 668 -18.61 -33.14 6.64
N GLY A 669 -19.23 -34.31 6.51
CA GLY A 669 -18.53 -35.60 6.68
C GLY A 669 -17.85 -36.11 5.42
N GLN A 670 -18.15 -35.53 4.25
CA GLN A 670 -17.72 -36.02 2.95
C GLN A 670 -17.33 -34.86 2.04
N LEU A 671 -16.27 -35.06 1.27
CA LEU A 671 -15.76 -34.15 0.25
C LEU A 671 -15.64 -34.94 -1.06
N SER A 672 -15.89 -34.30 -2.20
CA SER A 672 -15.70 -34.98 -3.49
C SER A 672 -14.20 -35.21 -3.75
N PRO A 673 -13.79 -36.34 -4.38
CA PRO A 673 -12.37 -36.63 -4.67
C PRO A 673 -11.67 -35.55 -5.51
N GLU A 674 -12.45 -34.82 -6.31
CA GLU A 674 -11.99 -33.72 -7.16
C GLU A 674 -11.58 -32.51 -6.32
N ILE A 675 -12.39 -32.16 -5.31
CA ILE A 675 -12.08 -31.07 -4.36
C ILE A 675 -10.92 -31.49 -3.46
N GLU A 676 -10.90 -32.73 -2.96
CA GLU A 676 -9.78 -33.22 -2.13
C GLU A 676 -8.44 -33.11 -2.86
N THR A 677 -8.41 -33.53 -4.13
CA THR A 677 -7.22 -33.41 -4.98
C THR A 677 -6.86 -31.95 -5.23
N LEU A 678 -7.82 -31.10 -5.63
CA LEU A 678 -7.55 -29.69 -5.90
C LEU A 678 -7.00 -28.97 -4.66
N VAL A 679 -7.68 -29.10 -3.52
CA VAL A 679 -7.30 -28.40 -2.28
C VAL A 679 -5.90 -28.81 -1.89
N PHE A 680 -5.59 -30.11 -1.85
CA PHE A 680 -4.25 -30.56 -1.47
C PHE A 680 -3.16 -30.15 -2.48
N GLU A 681 -3.41 -30.25 -3.79
CA GLU A 681 -2.42 -29.87 -4.83
C GLU A 681 -2.13 -28.36 -4.90
N LYS A 682 -3.07 -27.53 -4.43
CA LYS A 682 -2.96 -26.07 -4.43
C LYS A 682 -2.52 -25.51 -3.07
N SER A 683 -2.92 -26.15 -1.97
CA SER A 683 -2.53 -25.74 -0.62
C SER A 683 -1.20 -26.33 -0.18
N GLU A 684 -0.81 -27.48 -0.74
CA GLU A 684 0.35 -28.29 -0.33
C GLU A 684 0.36 -28.53 1.19
N GLY A 685 -0.83 -28.69 1.78
CA GLY A 685 -1.00 -28.94 3.21
C GLY A 685 -0.90 -27.70 4.11
N ASN A 686 -0.84 -26.49 3.54
CA ASN A 686 -0.91 -25.25 4.32
C ASN A 686 -2.38 -24.96 4.73
N PRO A 687 -2.73 -24.96 6.05
CA PRO A 687 -4.08 -24.75 6.53
C PRO A 687 -4.75 -23.48 6.01
N PHE A 688 -4.05 -22.33 6.06
CA PHE A 688 -4.58 -21.06 5.56
C PHE A 688 -4.92 -21.13 4.07
N TYR A 689 -4.08 -21.80 3.27
CA TYR A 689 -4.34 -21.92 1.83
C TYR A 689 -5.57 -22.80 1.59
N CYS A 690 -5.75 -23.85 2.40
CA CYS A 690 -6.94 -24.69 2.33
C CYS A 690 -8.20 -23.87 2.57
N GLU A 691 -8.23 -23.08 3.66
CA GLU A 691 -9.38 -22.26 4.03
C GLU A 691 -9.72 -21.21 2.96
N GLU A 692 -8.72 -20.52 2.41
CA GLU A 692 -8.92 -19.51 1.36
C GLU A 692 -9.43 -20.12 0.05
N ILE A 693 -8.91 -21.30 -0.33
CA ILE A 693 -9.38 -22.04 -1.50
C ILE A 693 -10.84 -22.47 -1.29
N LEU A 694 -11.17 -23.03 -0.12
CA LEU A 694 -12.53 -23.47 0.21
C LEU A 694 -13.51 -22.30 0.26
N SER A 695 -13.12 -21.18 0.87
CA SER A 695 -13.94 -19.96 0.88
C SER A 695 -14.21 -19.48 -0.54
N SER A 696 -13.18 -19.41 -1.38
CA SER A 696 -13.35 -18.94 -2.75
C SER A 696 -14.18 -19.90 -3.61
N LEU A 697 -14.04 -21.21 -3.41
CA LEU A 697 -14.90 -22.19 -4.06
C LEU A 697 -16.38 -22.01 -3.65
N ARG A 698 -16.65 -21.74 -2.38
CA ARG A 698 -18.00 -21.46 -1.87
C ARG A 698 -18.54 -20.14 -2.42
N ASP A 699 -17.74 -19.07 -2.40
CA ASP A 699 -18.13 -17.74 -2.85
C ASP A 699 -18.41 -17.69 -4.36
N LEU A 700 -17.70 -18.51 -5.15
CA LEU A 700 -17.95 -18.71 -6.58
C LEU A 700 -19.13 -19.67 -6.85
N GLY A 701 -19.77 -20.22 -5.81
CA GLY A 701 -20.85 -21.20 -5.91
C GLY A 701 -20.43 -22.53 -6.54
N MET A 702 -19.14 -22.87 -6.53
CA MET A 702 -18.61 -24.12 -7.08
C MET A 702 -18.85 -25.32 -6.15
N ILE A 703 -18.96 -25.06 -4.85
CA ILE A 703 -19.28 -26.06 -3.82
C ILE A 703 -20.49 -25.60 -3.01
N GLU A 704 -21.36 -26.54 -2.65
CA GLU A 704 -22.42 -26.29 -1.67
C GLU A 704 -21.84 -26.35 -0.24
N ASP A 705 -22.58 -25.82 0.74
CA ASP A 705 -22.30 -25.98 2.19
C ASP A 705 -22.23 -27.46 2.65
N ARG A 706 -22.47 -28.41 1.74
CA ARG A 706 -22.35 -29.86 1.95
C ARG A 706 -21.10 -30.50 1.35
N GLY A 707 -20.13 -29.71 0.85
CA GLY A 707 -18.85 -30.22 0.36
C GLY A 707 -18.95 -31.03 -0.94
N THR A 708 -20.05 -30.84 -1.66
CA THR A 708 -20.31 -31.45 -2.97
C THR A 708 -20.31 -30.38 -4.06
N ASN A 709 -20.00 -30.78 -5.29
CA ASN A 709 -20.04 -29.89 -6.44
C ASN A 709 -21.47 -29.36 -6.64
N SER A 710 -21.63 -28.05 -6.83
CA SER A 710 -22.96 -27.47 -7.09
C SER A 710 -23.51 -27.94 -8.45
N PRO A 711 -24.81 -28.31 -8.55
CA PRO A 711 -25.42 -28.67 -9.82
C PRO A 711 -25.34 -27.51 -10.82
N GLY A 712 -24.59 -27.70 -11.91
CA GLY A 712 -24.42 -26.69 -12.98
C GLY A 712 -23.23 -25.74 -12.82
N ALA A 713 -22.35 -25.96 -11.84
CA ALA A 713 -21.14 -25.16 -11.68
C ALA A 713 -20.12 -25.36 -12.82
N LYS A 714 -19.31 -24.33 -13.09
CA LYS A 714 -18.09 -24.47 -13.90
C LYS A 714 -17.17 -25.49 -13.23
N SER A 715 -16.51 -26.32 -14.04
CA SER A 715 -15.58 -27.33 -13.54
C SER A 715 -14.55 -26.74 -12.57
N VAL A 716 -14.40 -27.38 -11.41
CA VAL A 716 -13.41 -27.07 -10.37
C VAL A 716 -11.97 -27.06 -10.93
N LYS A 717 -11.73 -27.70 -12.09
CA LYS A 717 -10.44 -27.70 -12.79
C LYS A 717 -9.97 -26.32 -13.28
N ASN A 718 -10.87 -25.36 -13.44
CA ASN A 718 -10.54 -24.00 -13.90
C ASN A 718 -10.44 -22.99 -12.75
N PHE A 719 -10.27 -23.45 -11.51
CA PHE A 719 -10.15 -22.58 -10.35
C PHE A 719 -8.84 -21.76 -10.38
N GLU A 720 -8.99 -20.43 -10.31
CA GLU A 720 -7.89 -19.47 -10.12
C GLU A 720 -7.68 -19.20 -8.64
N LEU A 721 -6.44 -18.87 -8.24
CA LEU A 721 -6.13 -18.62 -6.84
C LEU A 721 -6.82 -17.33 -6.34
N PRO A 722 -7.23 -17.29 -5.07
CA PRO A 722 -7.78 -16.09 -4.44
C PRO A 722 -6.74 -14.95 -4.36
N ASP A 723 -7.20 -13.70 -4.43
CA ASP A 723 -6.35 -12.49 -4.35
C ASP A 723 -5.50 -12.43 -3.07
N SER A 724 -6.04 -12.93 -1.95
CA SER A 724 -5.35 -13.02 -0.65
C SER A 724 -4.11 -13.92 -0.70
N LEU A 725 -4.22 -15.08 -1.37
CA LEU A 725 -3.11 -16.00 -1.58
C LEU A 725 -2.11 -15.45 -2.61
N GLU A 726 -2.59 -14.78 -3.66
CA GLU A 726 -1.72 -14.09 -4.60
C GLU A 726 -0.88 -13.02 -3.89
N GLY A 727 -1.49 -12.17 -3.06
CA GLY A 727 -0.78 -11.15 -2.26
C GLY A 727 0.27 -11.74 -1.32
N LEU A 728 -0.05 -12.86 -0.66
CA LEU A 728 0.89 -13.58 0.19
C LEU A 728 2.10 -14.11 -0.59
N ILE A 729 1.90 -14.68 -1.77
CA ILE A 729 3.00 -15.20 -2.61
C ILE A 729 3.83 -14.04 -3.19
N VAL A 730 3.17 -12.99 -3.71
CA VAL A 730 3.82 -11.80 -4.28
C VAL A 730 4.67 -11.10 -3.23
N SER A 731 4.18 -10.95 -1.99
CA SER A 731 4.96 -10.33 -0.90
C SER A 731 6.26 -11.10 -0.58
N ARG A 732 6.28 -12.43 -0.75
CA ARG A 732 7.50 -13.23 -0.57
C ARG A 732 8.46 -13.08 -1.74
N ILE A 733 7.94 -13.04 -2.96
CA ILE A 733 8.76 -12.84 -4.16
C ILE A 733 9.40 -11.45 -4.12
N ASP A 734 8.66 -10.41 -3.76
CA ASP A 734 9.14 -9.03 -3.73
C ASP A 734 10.25 -8.79 -2.69
N ARG A 735 10.37 -9.64 -1.67
CA ARG A 735 11.46 -9.62 -0.68
C ARG A 735 12.77 -10.20 -1.20
N LEU A 736 12.73 -10.97 -2.28
CA LEU A 736 13.94 -11.48 -2.91
C LEU A 736 14.66 -10.36 -3.65
N GLU A 737 15.96 -10.52 -3.87
CA GLU A 737 16.70 -9.64 -4.76
C GLU A 737 16.19 -9.75 -6.22
N GLN A 738 16.48 -8.74 -7.04
CA GLN A 738 15.96 -8.62 -8.41
C GLN A 738 16.30 -9.82 -9.32
N ALA A 739 17.49 -10.40 -9.18
CA ALA A 739 17.91 -11.54 -10.00
C ALA A 739 17.10 -12.82 -9.68
N PRO A 740 16.97 -13.26 -8.41
CA PRO A 740 16.05 -14.34 -8.04
C PRO A 740 14.59 -14.10 -8.46
N GLN A 741 14.09 -12.86 -8.36
CA GLN A 741 12.72 -12.54 -8.82
C GLN A 741 12.56 -12.82 -10.32
N LEU A 742 13.52 -12.39 -11.14
CA LEU A 742 13.51 -12.63 -12.59
C LEU A 742 13.59 -14.13 -12.90
N VAL A 743 14.44 -14.87 -12.18
CA VAL A 743 14.52 -16.34 -12.29
C VAL A 743 13.15 -16.99 -12.05
N LEU A 744 12.45 -16.60 -10.99
CA LEU A 744 11.11 -17.13 -10.68
C LEU A 744 10.09 -16.77 -11.76
N LYS A 745 10.11 -15.53 -12.29
CA LYS A 745 9.22 -15.11 -13.39
C LYS A 745 9.44 -15.99 -14.62
N ILE A 746 10.69 -16.25 -14.99
CA ILE A 746 11.02 -17.07 -16.17
C ILE A 746 10.67 -18.55 -15.93
N ALA A 747 11.03 -19.08 -14.76
CA ALA A 747 10.70 -20.44 -14.36
C ALA A 747 9.18 -20.71 -14.39
N SER A 748 8.37 -19.72 -14.01
CA SER A 748 6.90 -19.82 -14.01
C SER A 748 6.29 -20.12 -15.39
N ILE A 749 6.98 -19.76 -16.48
CA ILE A 749 6.55 -20.00 -17.86
C ILE A 749 6.88 -21.43 -18.31
N ILE A 750 7.94 -22.04 -17.76
CA ILE A 750 8.39 -23.39 -18.14
C ILE A 750 7.49 -24.45 -17.48
N GLY A 751 7.21 -24.31 -16.18
CA GLY A 751 6.35 -25.22 -15.42
C GLY A 751 6.90 -25.56 -14.03
N ARG A 752 6.26 -26.51 -13.34
CA ARG A 752 6.64 -26.91 -11.96
C ARG A 752 7.96 -27.69 -11.87
N LYS A 753 8.35 -28.39 -12.94
CA LYS A 753 9.60 -29.16 -13.04
C LYS A 753 10.25 -28.83 -14.37
N PHE A 754 11.52 -28.44 -14.35
CA PHE A 754 12.26 -28.03 -15.54
C PHE A 754 13.75 -28.25 -15.35
N ASP A 755 14.46 -28.38 -16.47
CA ASP A 755 15.92 -28.46 -16.48
C ASP A 755 16.55 -27.07 -16.30
N ALA A 756 17.58 -27.00 -15.46
CA ALA A 756 18.31 -25.75 -15.21
C ALA A 756 18.96 -25.18 -16.50
N SER A 757 19.32 -26.04 -17.45
CA SER A 757 19.86 -25.63 -18.75
C SER A 757 18.85 -24.86 -19.60
N LEU A 758 17.58 -25.26 -19.59
CA LEU A 758 16.50 -24.57 -20.30
C LEU A 758 16.29 -23.19 -19.70
N LEU A 759 16.18 -23.09 -18.38
CA LEU A 759 16.07 -21.81 -17.66
C LEU A 759 17.21 -20.86 -18.02
N ARG A 760 18.46 -21.35 -18.05
CA ARG A 760 19.63 -20.56 -18.42
C ARG A 760 19.58 -20.07 -19.87
N SER A 761 19.07 -20.90 -20.79
CA SER A 761 19.01 -20.56 -22.22
C SER A 761 18.02 -19.46 -22.58
N ILE A 762 17.00 -19.24 -21.75
CA ILE A 762 15.95 -18.22 -21.96
C ILE A 762 16.10 -17.03 -21.01
N PHE A 763 17.19 -16.97 -20.24
CA PHE A 763 17.44 -15.86 -19.31
C PHE A 763 17.82 -14.60 -20.09
N PRO A 764 17.14 -13.45 -19.89
CA PRO A 764 17.23 -12.28 -20.77
C PRO A 764 18.43 -11.37 -20.47
N LEU A 765 19.22 -11.66 -19.42
CA LEU A 765 20.41 -10.90 -19.06
C LEU A 765 21.65 -11.73 -19.42
N GLU A 766 22.63 -11.11 -20.09
CA GLU A 766 23.93 -11.73 -20.33
C GLU A 766 24.73 -11.74 -19.01
N GLY A 767 24.81 -12.91 -18.35
CA GLY A 767 25.55 -13.12 -17.10
C GLY A 767 25.40 -14.53 -16.53
#